data_AF-A0A965LBG9-F1
#
_entry.id   AF-A0A965LBG9-F1
#
_cell.length_a   1.000
_cell.length_b   1.000
_cell.length_c   1.000
_cell.angle_alpha   90.00
_cell.angle_beta   90.00
_cell.angle_gamma   90.00
#
_symmetry.space_group_name_H-M   'P 1'
#
loop_
_entity.id
_entity.type
_entity.pdbx_description
1 polymer ?
#
loop_
_entity_poly.entity_id
_entity_poly.type
_entity_poly.pdbx_seq_one_letter_code
_entity_poly.pdbx_strand_id
1 'polypeptide(L)'
;MPTSADRKRNLGRVPGKWWGVLAYLVLLGLSAAFPFFDAIERYSEGTPIPVPAFDFKGDKVEQLDYKIPVRAHLHGVTGLEEAQVGAAERFRENVIVYLHRVPWDRRGDLLCEEIVKQGNYSVVEVFLPGFNTSPGEVPSHAMEANAEVVASLMEYYGIKRYHVVGQGLGGVAALELAAAHPSRVLTMTLISSPGVQEFEMLGNPLVNKIVYGFQGAFFWGVSRLTPNFGIVDLLPWDRDYAKTVFETDLSDSKKILRSWRKPLLLIHGESDWMTSADTARYTAKLVPQARLELMDGGRDVAFDQPAVAAAKVHKFIEDAREPPMLTVVSPEKDPPIPHAKGSHYWILLIIITICTFVAEDPTCLASGLMVSVGIIDFWSAVAACTMGIFIGDVALYSLGRFWGRKAIRKAPLKWFIKEHKVNQWAGWFSTPKGMLVVVSSRFIPASRVPTFITAGIMRLNFLRLGFLLLAAALIWTPPLMWLGFKFGNAGMEILYRFKSNALWVILGFLFALHVITHWFLPALTWRGRRQIVMKIQNFLQPSYWPSWLLFLPVKIGILILSLRYRRLTAFASANPAFGRIGGFIGDSKSLLLRPFQRDSRCCPSLALTSDDSQEERVKEATAFAACHGFPLVLKPEVAEDGAGLRYLKNAEQLERFVRSSKEDIVLQKKISGSEFEVVWRRNPGLDDGRVMAIVQKKNVTVMGDGEQTLEELIWLDDIAVSRGELFTQCHARDLNRIVPAGEFVVLNLSGSYGHGALCLHRPDLVTPELTAALSDFAKRFPGLHFARFDLRTTNEAELKAGRFIVTEVGGCCHVSSLVRDGSLRFSRSYAAVWAQLKACLEAGDYNLRQKVRPVPLHEIMARWSQARGRADEFVVSEE
;
A
#
# COMPACT_ATOMS: atom_id res chain seq x y z
N MET A 1 -7.73 -24.53 36.91
CA MET A 1 -7.06 -23.48 36.11
C MET A 1 -5.98 -24.16 35.27
N PRO A 2 -5.84 -23.90 33.96
CA PRO A 2 -4.81 -24.56 33.16
C PRO A 2 -3.42 -24.05 33.57
N THR A 3 -2.43 -24.94 33.58
CA THR A 3 -1.04 -24.65 33.98
C THR A 3 -0.36 -23.72 32.96
N SER A 4 0.73 -23.07 33.36
CA SER A 4 1.46 -22.09 32.55
C SER A 4 1.99 -22.63 31.21
N ALA A 5 2.14 -23.96 31.10
CA ALA A 5 2.49 -24.66 29.86
C ALA A 5 1.36 -24.65 28.82
N ASP A 6 0.09 -24.75 29.25
CA ASP A 6 -1.08 -24.76 28.36
C ASP A 6 -1.40 -23.37 27.79
N ARG A 7 -1.10 -22.29 28.52
CA ARG A 7 -1.19 -20.92 27.97
C ARG A 7 -0.16 -20.66 26.86
N LYS A 8 1.02 -21.29 26.94
CA LYS A 8 2.05 -21.17 25.88
C LYS A 8 1.68 -21.95 24.61
N ARG A 9 0.88 -23.02 24.71
CA ARG A 9 0.39 -23.78 23.54
C ARG A 9 -0.78 -23.10 22.82
N ASN A 10 -1.63 -22.35 23.54
CA ASN A 10 -2.81 -21.68 22.97
C ASN A 10 -2.57 -20.25 22.46
N LEU A 11 -1.45 -19.61 22.79
CA LEU A 11 -0.94 -18.45 22.04
C LEU A 11 -0.24 -18.90 20.73
N GLY A 12 -0.92 -19.81 20.03
CA GLY A 12 -0.48 -20.41 18.79
C GLY A 12 -0.49 -19.41 17.65
N ARG A 13 0.71 -19.05 17.19
CA ARG A 13 1.02 -18.64 15.82
C ARG A 13 0.35 -17.34 15.35
N VAL A 14 0.68 -16.24 15.99
CA VAL A 14 1.14 -15.08 15.20
C VAL A 14 2.47 -15.57 14.59
N PRO A 15 2.57 -15.83 13.26
CA PRO A 15 3.81 -16.35 12.68
C PRO A 15 4.95 -15.45 13.12
N GLY A 16 6.14 -15.94 13.48
CA GLY A 16 7.19 -15.10 14.12
C GLY A 16 7.52 -13.78 13.38
N LYS A 17 7.20 -13.68 12.09
CA LYS A 17 7.27 -12.45 11.27
C LYS A 17 6.25 -11.37 11.67
N TRP A 18 5.08 -11.75 12.16
CA TRP A 18 4.01 -10.87 12.59
C TRP A 18 4.17 -10.36 14.02
N TRP A 19 5.00 -10.99 14.86
CA TRP A 19 5.37 -10.39 16.14
C TRP A 19 6.18 -9.10 15.95
N GLY A 20 7.08 -9.09 14.96
CA GLY A 20 7.75 -7.87 14.52
C GLY A 20 6.75 -6.83 14.02
N VAL A 21 5.78 -7.23 13.19
CA VAL A 21 4.73 -6.31 12.68
C VAL A 21 3.82 -5.82 13.80
N LEU A 22 3.41 -6.67 14.74
CA LEU A 22 2.56 -6.28 15.86
C LEU A 22 3.31 -5.36 16.83
N ALA A 23 4.54 -5.70 17.19
CA ALA A 23 5.39 -4.84 18.00
C ALA A 23 5.63 -3.51 17.29
N TYR A 24 5.89 -3.53 15.98
CA TYR A 24 6.05 -2.32 15.18
C TYR A 24 4.77 -1.48 15.15
N LEU A 25 3.60 -2.08 14.91
CA LEU A 25 2.30 -1.39 14.90
C LEU A 25 1.93 -0.85 16.28
N VAL A 26 2.29 -1.56 17.35
CA VAL A 26 2.13 -1.10 18.74
C VAL A 26 3.07 0.07 19.00
N LEU A 27 4.35 -0.01 18.63
CA LEU A 27 5.31 1.09 18.75
C LEU A 27 4.90 2.29 17.89
N LEU A 28 4.34 2.06 16.69
CA LEU A 28 3.81 3.09 15.82
C LEU A 28 2.58 3.77 16.43
N GLY A 29 1.66 2.98 17.00
CA GLY A 29 0.49 3.47 17.72
C GLY A 29 0.87 4.25 18.97
N LEU A 30 1.87 3.77 19.73
CA LEU A 30 2.43 4.47 20.88
C LEU A 30 3.14 5.76 20.46
N SER A 31 3.95 5.75 19.40
CA SER A 31 4.60 6.95 18.85
C SER A 31 3.59 7.99 18.34
N ALA A 32 2.43 7.56 17.86
CA ALA A 32 1.36 8.45 17.40
C ALA A 32 0.48 9.01 18.53
N ALA A 33 0.32 8.26 19.62
CA ALA A 33 -0.49 8.65 20.77
C ALA A 33 0.32 9.34 21.88
N PHE A 34 1.63 9.09 21.92
CA PHE A 34 2.58 9.60 22.88
C PHE A 34 3.86 10.00 22.13
N PRO A 35 3.90 11.19 21.51
CA PRO A 35 5.15 11.80 21.11
C PRO A 35 5.94 12.12 22.39
N PHE A 36 6.69 11.12 22.84
CA PHE A 36 7.44 11.12 24.09
C PHE A 36 8.40 12.31 24.18
N PHE A 37 8.80 12.87 23.02
CA PHE A 37 9.60 14.09 22.90
C PHE A 37 8.84 15.36 22.47
N ASP A 38 7.58 15.35 21.98
CA ASP A 38 6.81 16.61 21.85
C ASP A 38 6.45 17.18 23.22
N ALA A 39 6.22 16.30 24.20
CA ALA A 39 6.02 16.67 25.60
C ALA A 39 7.34 17.09 26.30
N ILE A 40 8.50 16.73 25.72
CA ILE A 40 9.75 17.43 25.98
C ILE A 40 9.77 18.63 25.03
N GLU A 41 8.81 19.54 25.21
CA GLU A 41 8.92 20.90 24.70
C GLU A 41 10.26 21.43 25.20
N ARG A 42 11.29 21.34 24.34
CA ARG A 42 12.15 22.47 24.05
C ARG A 42 12.66 23.14 25.33
N TYR A 43 13.69 22.51 25.90
CA TYR A 43 14.56 22.93 27.03
C TYR A 43 15.15 24.37 26.94
N SER A 44 14.55 25.33 26.21
CA SER A 44 15.03 26.72 26.20
C SER A 44 14.40 27.55 27.30
N GLU A 45 15.26 28.37 27.91
CA GLU A 45 14.92 29.56 28.66
C GLU A 45 13.97 30.47 27.84
N GLY A 46 13.04 31.14 28.53
CA GLY A 46 12.12 32.12 27.94
C GLY A 46 10.64 31.68 27.89
N THR A 47 9.74 32.59 28.28
CA THR A 47 8.29 32.39 28.28
C THR A 47 7.74 32.52 26.84
N PRO A 48 6.96 31.56 26.33
CA PRO A 48 6.36 31.68 24.99
C PRO A 48 5.37 32.85 24.93
N ILE A 49 5.41 33.61 23.85
CA ILE A 49 4.56 34.77 23.63
C ILE A 49 3.36 34.35 22.77
N PRO A 50 2.12 34.55 23.24
CA PRO A 50 0.93 34.18 22.49
C PRO A 50 0.62 35.24 21.43
N VAL A 51 0.86 34.89 20.16
CA VAL A 51 0.53 35.72 18.99
C VAL A 51 -0.64 35.12 18.21
N PRO A 52 -1.46 35.91 17.49
CA PRO A 52 -2.54 35.36 16.67
C PRO A 52 -2.03 34.32 15.66
N ALA A 53 -2.83 33.27 15.42
CA ALA A 53 -2.55 32.31 14.37
C ALA A 53 -2.98 32.88 13.02
N PHE A 54 -2.22 32.58 11.96
CA PHE A 54 -2.50 33.03 10.60
C PHE A 54 -2.50 31.84 9.63
N ASP A 55 -3.38 31.88 8.64
CA ASP A 55 -3.50 30.90 7.57
C ASP A 55 -3.39 31.60 6.21
N PHE A 56 -2.80 30.94 5.23
CA PHE A 56 -2.62 31.50 3.88
C PHE A 56 -3.50 30.74 2.88
N LYS A 57 -4.60 31.36 2.45
CA LYS A 57 -5.62 30.77 1.58
C LYS A 57 -5.98 31.69 0.42
N GLY A 58 -5.93 31.16 -0.81
CA GLY A 58 -6.40 31.87 -2.00
C GLY A 58 -5.74 33.25 -2.21
N ASP A 59 -4.44 33.33 -1.93
CA ASP A 59 -3.59 34.53 -2.01
C ASP A 59 -3.86 35.61 -0.96
N LYS A 60 -4.48 35.24 0.18
CA LYS A 60 -4.68 36.13 1.33
C LYS A 60 -4.27 35.46 2.62
N VAL A 61 -3.69 36.26 3.52
CA VAL A 61 -3.45 35.87 4.91
C VAL A 61 -4.68 36.18 5.74
N GLU A 62 -5.24 35.17 6.40
CA GLU A 62 -6.39 35.28 7.30
C GLU A 62 -5.93 35.07 8.74
N GLN A 63 -6.30 35.99 9.64
CA GLN A 63 -6.11 35.81 11.07
C GLN A 63 -7.19 34.86 11.62
N LEU A 64 -6.79 33.91 12.46
CA LEU A 64 -7.69 32.95 13.10
C LEU A 64 -8.01 33.33 14.55
N ASP A 65 -9.08 32.75 15.09
CA ASP A 65 -9.64 33.05 16.42
C ASP A 65 -8.84 32.47 17.60
N TYR A 66 -7.64 31.93 17.36
CA TYR A 66 -6.78 31.37 18.41
C TYR A 66 -5.35 31.89 18.28
N LYS A 67 -4.57 31.72 19.35
CA LYS A 67 -3.18 32.16 19.42
C LYS A 67 -2.23 30.97 19.40
N ILE A 68 -1.07 31.17 18.78
CA ILE A 68 0.05 30.24 18.78
C ILE A 68 1.17 30.78 19.68
N PRO A 69 1.89 29.91 20.40
CA PRO A 69 3.08 30.30 21.14
C PRO A 69 4.25 30.54 20.17
N VAL A 70 4.88 31.71 20.25
CA VAL A 70 6.11 32.03 19.50
C VAL A 70 7.18 32.49 20.47
N ARG A 71 8.44 32.09 20.22
CA ARG A 71 9.59 32.46 21.03
C ARG A 71 10.59 33.29 20.22
N ALA A 72 11.34 34.12 20.93
CA ALA A 72 12.40 34.94 20.37
C ALA A 72 13.53 35.12 21.38
N HIS A 73 14.75 35.24 20.90
CA HIS A 73 15.89 35.68 21.70
C HIS A 73 16.05 37.20 21.61
N LEU A 74 16.28 37.84 22.75
CA LEU A 74 16.45 39.28 22.87
C LEU A 74 17.90 39.60 23.19
N HIS A 75 18.59 40.28 22.28
CA HIS A 75 19.98 40.68 22.43
C HIS A 75 20.07 42.20 22.66
N GLY A 76 20.89 42.65 23.61
CA GLY A 76 21.11 44.07 23.86
C GLY A 76 19.92 44.81 24.50
N VAL A 77 19.14 44.12 25.35
CA VAL A 77 18.01 44.68 26.12
C VAL A 77 18.41 44.79 27.59
N THR A 78 18.04 45.87 28.28
CA THR A 78 18.38 46.10 29.70
C THR A 78 17.41 45.41 30.65
N GLY A 79 17.94 44.72 31.68
CA GLY A 79 17.17 44.01 32.72
C GLY A 79 16.83 42.56 32.34
N LEU A 80 17.59 41.61 32.88
CA LEU A 80 17.62 40.20 32.45
C LEU A 80 16.67 39.26 33.22
N GLU A 81 15.72 39.77 34.01
CA GLU A 81 14.78 38.92 34.76
C GLU A 81 13.33 39.17 34.31
N GLU A 82 12.80 38.14 33.66
CA GLU A 82 11.39 37.82 33.43
C GLU A 82 10.51 38.83 32.66
N ALA A 83 10.10 38.39 31.47
CA ALA A 83 9.21 39.10 30.56
C ALA A 83 7.77 39.18 31.11
N GLN A 84 7.43 40.28 31.79
CA GLN A 84 6.05 40.71 31.96
C GLN A 84 5.86 42.17 31.54
N VAL A 85 5.07 42.33 30.47
CA VAL A 85 4.27 43.50 30.06
C VAL A 85 4.90 44.90 30.22
N GLY A 86 5.30 45.50 29.09
CA GLY A 86 5.71 46.92 28.99
C GLY A 86 7.11 47.11 28.39
N ALA A 87 7.34 46.63 27.17
CA ALA A 87 8.69 46.43 26.62
C ALA A 87 9.38 47.69 26.08
N ALA A 88 8.66 48.71 25.58
CA ALA A 88 9.25 49.79 24.78
C ALA A 88 10.37 50.59 25.48
N GLU A 89 10.37 50.72 26.82
CA GLU A 89 11.39 51.48 27.56
C GLU A 89 12.72 50.72 27.77
N ARG A 90 12.78 49.41 27.46
CA ARG A 90 13.99 48.56 27.67
C ARG A 90 14.79 48.30 26.39
N PHE A 91 14.17 48.51 25.22
CA PHE A 91 14.86 48.41 23.94
C PHE A 91 15.65 49.68 23.68
N ARG A 92 16.84 49.53 23.11
CA ARG A 92 17.63 50.64 22.61
C ARG A 92 16.91 51.30 21.43
N GLU A 93 17.32 52.52 21.10
CA GLU A 93 16.66 53.36 20.08
C GLU A 93 16.48 52.67 18.73
N ASN A 94 17.50 51.90 18.30
CA ASN A 94 17.46 51.16 17.04
C ASN A 94 17.19 49.67 17.28
N VAL A 95 16.01 49.20 16.87
CA VAL A 95 15.64 47.79 16.95
C VAL A 95 15.85 47.10 15.61
N ILE A 96 16.50 45.93 15.65
CA ILE A 96 16.70 45.05 14.50
C ILE A 96 15.91 43.75 14.73
N VAL A 97 15.10 43.36 13.76
CA VAL A 97 14.44 42.05 13.71
C VAL A 97 15.30 41.14 12.85
N TYR A 98 15.86 40.10 13.46
CA TYR A 98 16.64 39.08 12.75
C TYR A 98 15.75 37.86 12.45
N LEU A 99 15.61 37.56 11.17
CA LEU A 99 14.88 36.42 10.64
C LEU A 99 15.89 35.37 10.15
N HIS A 100 15.96 34.27 10.89
CA HIS A 100 16.96 33.24 10.67
C HIS A 100 16.80 32.51 9.34
N ARG A 101 17.87 31.85 8.91
CA ARG A 101 17.85 30.89 7.79
C ARG A 101 16.99 29.66 8.10
N VAL A 102 16.55 28.97 7.06
CA VAL A 102 15.83 27.69 7.18
C VAL A 102 16.73 26.56 6.63
N PRO A 103 17.02 25.51 7.41
CA PRO A 103 16.63 25.35 8.82
C PRO A 103 17.42 26.27 9.76
N TRP A 104 16.88 26.55 10.94
CA TRP A 104 17.54 27.37 11.97
C TRP A 104 18.82 26.69 12.48
N ASP A 105 19.85 27.49 12.77
CA ASP A 105 21.04 27.04 13.47
C ASP A 105 21.57 28.12 14.42
N ARG A 106 22.25 27.69 15.50
CA ARG A 106 22.71 28.55 16.62
C ARG A 106 23.78 29.58 16.23
N ARG A 107 24.35 29.53 15.02
CA ARG A 107 25.36 30.51 14.59
C ARG A 107 24.72 31.88 14.32
N GLY A 108 23.39 31.94 14.17
CA GLY A 108 22.61 33.18 14.13
C GLY A 108 22.79 34.03 15.39
N ASP A 109 22.85 33.39 16.58
CA ASP A 109 23.05 34.04 17.87
C ASP A 109 24.32 34.91 17.86
N LEU A 110 25.43 34.36 17.34
CA LEU A 110 26.73 35.06 17.28
C LEU A 110 26.68 36.31 16.40
N LEU A 111 25.95 36.26 15.27
CA LEU A 111 25.76 37.43 14.42
C LEU A 111 24.94 38.50 15.15
N CYS A 112 23.89 38.10 15.87
CA CYS A 112 23.07 39.01 16.67
C CYS A 112 23.88 39.68 17.77
N GLU A 113 24.70 38.93 18.50
CA GLU A 113 25.60 39.44 19.54
C GLU A 113 26.62 40.44 18.97
N GLU A 114 27.24 40.13 17.83
CA GLU A 114 28.19 41.03 17.18
C GLU A 114 27.52 42.31 16.70
N ILE A 115 26.29 42.25 16.16
CA ILE A 115 25.52 43.45 15.79
C ILE A 115 25.30 44.36 17.00
N VAL A 116 24.91 43.80 18.15
CA VAL A 116 24.69 44.56 19.40
C VAL A 116 25.96 45.25 19.90
N LYS A 117 27.15 44.69 19.62
CA LYS A 117 28.44 45.29 19.98
C LYS A 117 28.85 46.48 19.09
N GLN A 118 28.36 46.55 17.85
CA GLN A 118 28.73 47.61 16.91
C GLN A 118 28.11 48.98 17.23
N GLY A 119 26.95 49.01 17.90
CA GLY A 119 26.24 50.26 18.14
C GLY A 119 25.10 50.14 19.14
N ASN A 120 24.28 51.18 19.24
CA ASN A 120 23.14 51.21 20.16
C ASN A 120 21.93 50.45 19.59
N TYR A 121 22.09 49.15 19.37
CA TYR A 121 21.07 48.25 18.81
C TYR A 121 20.53 47.28 19.84
N SER A 122 19.23 47.01 19.77
CA SER A 122 18.61 45.81 20.34
C SER A 122 18.17 44.89 19.21
N VAL A 123 18.53 43.60 19.27
CA VAL A 123 18.19 42.62 18.23
C VAL A 123 17.15 41.63 18.76
N VAL A 124 16.04 41.49 18.04
CA VAL A 124 15.01 40.49 18.28
C VAL A 124 15.21 39.36 17.26
N GLU A 125 15.78 38.25 17.70
CA GLU A 125 15.89 37.03 16.89
C GLU A 125 14.61 36.22 17.02
N VAL A 126 13.81 36.19 15.95
CA VAL A 126 12.51 35.53 15.96
C VAL A 126 12.65 34.09 15.48
N PHE A 127 12.20 33.12 16.28
CA PHE A 127 12.11 31.72 15.85
C PHE A 127 10.79 31.50 15.10
N LEU A 128 10.89 31.32 13.79
CA LEU A 128 9.72 31.05 12.94
C LEU A 128 9.00 29.77 13.43
N PRO A 129 7.67 29.68 13.29
CA PRO A 129 6.90 28.47 13.60
C PRO A 129 7.51 27.18 13.02
N GLY A 130 7.72 26.19 13.88
CA GLY A 130 8.37 24.92 13.55
C GLY A 130 9.87 24.88 13.79
N PHE A 131 10.51 26.01 14.09
CA PHE A 131 11.96 26.07 14.29
C PHE A 131 12.34 26.35 15.74
N ASN A 132 13.48 25.77 16.14
CA ASN A 132 14.01 25.83 17.50
C ASN A 132 12.93 25.54 18.56
N THR A 133 12.58 26.53 19.37
CA THR A 133 11.61 26.37 20.47
C THR A 133 10.22 26.92 20.18
N SER A 134 9.94 27.47 18.99
CA SER A 134 8.58 27.85 18.49
C SER A 134 7.82 26.67 17.85
N PRO A 135 6.68 26.20 18.41
CA PRO A 135 5.97 25.00 17.92
C PRO A 135 5.62 25.05 16.42
N GLY A 136 5.59 23.87 15.79
CA GLY A 136 5.35 23.73 14.35
C GLY A 136 3.95 23.28 13.94
N GLU A 137 3.05 23.06 14.90
CA GLU A 137 1.63 22.83 14.59
C GLU A 137 0.91 24.16 14.36
N VAL A 138 1.08 24.71 13.15
CA VAL A 138 0.45 25.95 12.71
C VAL A 138 -0.40 25.73 11.43
N PRO A 139 -1.39 26.60 11.14
CA PRO A 139 -2.21 26.50 9.94
C PRO A 139 -1.42 26.52 8.64
N SER A 140 -0.40 27.37 8.58
CA SER A 140 0.47 27.54 7.42
C SER A 140 1.88 27.92 7.86
N HIS A 141 2.87 27.38 7.15
CA HIS A 141 4.29 27.76 7.23
C HIS A 141 4.72 28.69 6.08
N ALA A 142 3.78 29.19 5.28
CA ALA A 142 4.04 30.16 4.22
C ALA A 142 4.71 31.43 4.77
N MET A 143 5.56 32.07 3.97
CA MET A 143 6.34 33.23 4.42
C MET A 143 5.46 34.45 4.67
N GLU A 144 4.33 34.53 3.99
CA GLU A 144 3.26 35.51 4.14
C GLU A 144 2.60 35.40 5.52
N ALA A 145 2.28 34.18 5.97
CA ALA A 145 1.75 33.95 7.31
C ALA A 145 2.81 34.23 8.38
N ASN A 146 4.06 33.81 8.14
CA ASN A 146 5.18 34.09 9.05
C ASN A 146 5.47 35.59 9.20
N ALA A 147 5.29 36.39 8.14
CA ALA A 147 5.43 37.84 8.21
C ALA A 147 4.42 38.46 9.19
N GLU A 148 3.15 38.03 9.16
CA GLU A 148 2.13 38.50 10.12
C GLU A 148 2.39 38.03 11.56
N VAL A 149 2.93 36.81 11.72
CA VAL A 149 3.40 36.30 13.02
C VAL A 149 4.50 37.20 13.59
N VAL A 150 5.50 37.56 12.78
CA VAL A 150 6.59 38.46 13.19
C VAL A 150 6.05 39.86 13.51
N ALA A 151 5.18 40.41 12.67
CA ALA A 151 4.58 41.73 12.90
C ALA A 151 3.79 41.79 14.23
N SER A 152 3.03 40.73 14.52
CA SER A 152 2.27 40.58 15.77
C SER A 152 3.18 40.45 17.00
N LEU A 153 4.32 39.75 16.87
CA LEU A 153 5.31 39.63 17.92
C LEU A 153 5.97 40.98 18.23
N MET A 154 6.31 41.77 17.20
CA MET A 154 6.88 43.12 17.40
C MET A 154 5.87 44.08 18.02
N GLU A 155 4.59 43.95 17.68
CA GLU A 155 3.49 44.70 18.29
C GLU A 155 3.31 44.36 19.77
N TYR A 156 3.46 43.08 20.14
CA TYR A 156 3.47 42.65 21.54
C TYR A 156 4.59 43.32 22.36
N TYR A 157 5.77 43.49 21.77
CA TYR A 157 6.87 44.23 22.39
C TYR A 157 6.68 45.77 22.36
N GLY A 158 5.62 46.28 21.73
CA GLY A 158 5.35 47.72 21.60
C GLY A 158 6.24 48.44 20.58
N ILE A 159 6.90 47.70 19.68
CA ILE A 159 7.88 48.23 18.73
C ILE A 159 7.19 48.51 17.40
N LYS A 160 7.05 49.81 17.06
CA LYS A 160 6.30 50.25 15.87
C LYS A 160 7.12 50.32 14.59
N ARG A 161 8.43 50.54 14.69
CA ARG A 161 9.36 50.65 13.56
C ARG A 161 10.66 49.94 13.89
N TYR A 162 11.23 49.24 12.91
CA TYR A 162 12.43 48.43 13.10
C TYR A 162 13.17 48.20 11.78
N HIS A 163 14.45 47.85 11.86
CA HIS A 163 15.25 47.34 10.74
C HIS A 163 15.06 45.83 10.63
N VAL A 164 15.08 45.27 9.44
CA VAL A 164 14.91 43.81 9.25
C VAL A 164 16.17 43.22 8.61
N VAL A 165 16.71 42.17 9.22
CA VAL A 165 17.83 41.39 8.70
C VAL A 165 17.34 39.96 8.48
N GLY A 166 17.20 39.54 7.23
CA GLY A 166 16.77 38.18 6.88
C GLY A 166 17.89 37.38 6.23
N GLN A 167 18.07 36.13 6.66
CA GLN A 167 19.08 35.23 6.09
C GLN A 167 18.44 34.03 5.38
N GLY A 168 18.95 33.63 4.22
CA GLY A 168 18.38 32.51 3.46
C GLY A 168 16.88 32.71 3.20
N LEU A 169 16.05 31.72 3.55
CA LEU A 169 14.58 31.84 3.48
C LEU A 169 13.98 32.83 4.50
N GLY A 170 14.66 33.15 5.60
CA GLY A 170 14.28 34.27 6.46
C GLY A 170 14.34 35.61 5.74
N GLY A 171 15.14 35.71 4.67
CA GLY A 171 15.09 36.85 3.74
C GLY A 171 13.82 36.91 2.91
N VAL A 172 13.17 35.77 2.61
CA VAL A 172 11.86 35.74 1.97
C VAL A 172 10.79 36.23 2.94
N ALA A 173 10.81 35.77 4.19
CA ALA A 173 9.96 36.32 5.24
C ALA A 173 10.17 37.84 5.44
N ALA A 174 11.41 38.33 5.31
CA ALA A 174 11.72 39.76 5.37
C ALA A 174 11.08 40.54 4.21
N LEU A 175 11.08 39.98 3.00
CA LEU A 175 10.41 40.57 1.84
C LEU A 175 8.90 40.65 2.04
N GLU A 176 8.27 39.56 2.50
CA GLU A 176 6.82 39.54 2.77
C GLU A 176 6.46 40.52 3.90
N LEU A 177 7.25 40.59 4.96
CA LEU A 177 7.07 41.56 6.04
C LEU A 177 7.19 43.01 5.54
N ALA A 178 8.16 43.28 4.67
CA ALA A 178 8.35 44.59 4.06
C ALA A 178 7.22 44.96 3.09
N ALA A 179 6.62 43.99 2.40
CA ALA A 179 5.50 44.18 1.49
C ALA A 179 4.18 44.43 2.24
N ALA A 180 3.90 43.63 3.28
CA ALA A 180 2.68 43.72 4.07
C ALA A 180 2.70 44.93 5.03
N HIS A 181 3.86 45.23 5.64
CA HIS A 181 4.01 46.29 6.65
C HIS A 181 5.08 47.33 6.28
N PRO A 182 5.00 47.99 5.11
CA PRO A 182 6.06 48.87 4.60
C PRO A 182 6.30 50.08 5.50
N SER A 183 5.32 50.53 6.31
CA SER A 183 5.49 51.63 7.25
C SER A 183 6.28 51.25 8.52
N ARG A 184 6.33 49.96 8.87
CA ARG A 184 7.06 49.43 10.05
C ARG A 184 8.54 49.16 9.74
N VAL A 185 8.87 48.71 8.52
CA VAL A 185 10.25 48.36 8.13
C VAL A 185 11.04 49.60 7.69
N LEU A 186 12.11 49.95 8.42
CA LEU A 186 12.97 51.11 8.13
C LEU A 186 13.99 50.81 7.03
N THR A 187 14.77 49.75 7.21
CA THR A 187 15.74 49.23 6.23
C THR A 187 15.62 47.71 6.17
N MET A 188 16.08 47.12 5.06
CA MET A 188 16.10 45.68 4.86
C MET A 188 17.52 45.22 4.54
N THR A 189 17.97 44.15 5.17
CA THR A 189 19.23 43.47 4.85
C THR A 189 18.94 42.01 4.51
N LEU A 190 19.39 41.57 3.34
CA LEU A 190 19.27 40.20 2.87
C LEU A 190 20.65 39.55 2.86
N ILE A 191 20.83 38.49 3.65
CA ILE A 191 22.08 37.75 3.78
C ILE A 191 21.92 36.37 3.15
N SER A 192 22.72 36.06 2.11
CA SER A 192 22.66 34.77 1.39
C SER A 192 21.22 34.35 1.01
N SER A 193 20.37 35.32 0.67
CA SER A 193 18.94 35.13 0.42
C SER A 193 18.64 34.90 -1.06
N PRO A 194 17.68 34.03 -1.41
CA PRO A 194 17.40 33.69 -2.81
C PRO A 194 16.76 34.82 -3.62
N GLY A 195 16.26 35.89 -3.01
CA GLY A 195 15.82 37.12 -3.70
C GLY A 195 14.63 36.97 -4.64
N VAL A 196 14.78 36.23 -5.75
CA VAL A 196 13.77 35.97 -6.78
C VAL A 196 13.66 34.48 -7.12
N GLN A 197 12.48 34.06 -7.58
CA GLN A 197 12.13 32.65 -7.86
C GLN A 197 13.04 31.95 -8.87
N GLU A 198 13.58 32.69 -9.84
CA GLU A 198 14.37 32.14 -10.96
C GLU A 198 15.72 31.53 -10.53
N PHE A 199 16.21 31.90 -9.34
CA PHE A 199 17.47 31.42 -8.78
C PHE A 199 17.28 30.34 -7.70
N GLU A 200 16.04 30.06 -7.32
CA GLU A 200 15.74 29.05 -6.31
C GLU A 200 15.66 27.67 -6.97
N MET A 201 16.54 26.75 -6.56
CA MET A 201 16.59 25.35 -7.01
C MET A 201 16.50 25.18 -8.54
N LEU A 202 15.32 24.88 -9.08
CA LEU A 202 15.06 24.63 -10.50
C LEU A 202 14.45 25.84 -11.22
N GLY A 203 14.47 27.03 -10.61
CA GLY A 203 14.06 28.30 -11.22
C GLY A 203 12.58 28.42 -11.58
N ASN A 204 11.75 27.43 -11.24
CA ASN A 204 10.32 27.41 -11.52
C ASN A 204 9.54 26.96 -10.28
N PRO A 205 8.52 27.73 -9.83
CA PRO A 205 7.83 27.46 -8.56
C PRO A 205 7.08 26.12 -8.58
N LEU A 206 6.48 25.73 -9.70
CA LEU A 206 5.71 24.49 -9.79
C LEU A 206 6.62 23.26 -9.84
N VAL A 207 7.77 23.36 -10.55
CA VAL A 207 8.76 22.27 -10.58
C VAL A 207 9.42 22.12 -9.21
N ASN A 208 9.76 23.22 -8.55
CA ASN A 208 10.28 23.23 -7.19
C ASN A 208 9.30 22.57 -6.22
N LYS A 209 8.00 22.89 -6.30
CA LYS A 209 6.95 22.24 -5.49
C LYS A 209 6.86 20.73 -5.70
N ILE A 210 7.19 20.20 -6.89
CA ILE A 210 7.27 18.74 -7.10
C ILE A 210 8.45 18.15 -6.29
N VAL A 211 9.63 18.76 -6.38
CA VAL A 211 10.83 18.32 -5.65
C VAL A 211 10.60 18.39 -4.15
N TYR A 212 10.13 19.53 -3.66
CA TYR A 212 9.80 19.72 -2.24
C TYR A 212 8.64 18.82 -1.81
N GLY A 213 7.71 18.49 -2.70
CA GLY A 213 6.63 17.54 -2.42
C GLY A 213 7.16 16.12 -2.18
N PHE A 214 8.14 15.67 -2.98
CA PHE A 214 8.82 14.38 -2.72
C PHE A 214 9.63 14.41 -1.42
N GLN A 215 10.33 15.51 -1.15
CA GLN A 215 11.04 15.72 0.12
C GLN A 215 10.06 15.69 1.31
N GLY A 216 8.96 16.42 1.22
CA GLY A 216 7.89 16.45 2.21
C GLY A 216 7.26 15.08 2.41
N ALA A 217 7.00 14.33 1.34
CA ALA A 217 6.51 12.96 1.42
C ALA A 217 7.52 12.03 2.11
N PHE A 218 8.82 12.22 1.90
CA PHE A 218 9.87 11.48 2.60
C PHE A 218 9.86 11.79 4.10
N PHE A 219 9.92 13.06 4.50
CA PHE A 219 9.90 13.44 5.93
C PHE A 219 8.57 13.11 6.61
N TRP A 220 7.44 13.24 5.91
CA TRP A 220 6.14 12.75 6.36
C TRP A 220 6.15 11.23 6.54
N GLY A 221 6.73 10.48 5.59
CA GLY A 221 6.87 9.04 5.66
C GLY A 221 7.75 8.60 6.82
N VAL A 222 8.89 9.24 7.02
CA VAL A 222 9.78 8.96 8.16
C VAL A 222 9.08 9.28 9.48
N SER A 223 8.48 10.47 9.61
CA SER A 223 7.78 10.87 10.84
C SER A 223 6.58 9.98 11.16
N ARG A 224 5.83 9.51 10.16
CA ARG A 224 4.59 8.74 10.38
C ARG A 224 4.77 7.22 10.35
N LEU A 225 5.68 6.72 9.54
CA LEU A 225 5.87 5.30 9.33
C LEU A 225 6.94 4.72 10.24
N THR A 226 7.81 5.51 10.87
CA THR A 226 8.83 5.00 11.82
C THR A 226 8.47 5.36 13.27
N PRO A 227 8.68 4.45 14.24
CA PRO A 227 8.50 4.76 15.65
C PRO A 227 9.69 5.60 16.16
N ASN A 228 9.67 6.90 15.85
CA ASN A 228 10.74 7.85 16.20
C ASN A 228 10.55 8.55 17.55
N PHE A 229 9.35 8.45 18.15
CA PHE A 229 9.02 9.04 19.46
C PHE A 229 9.16 10.58 19.55
N GLY A 230 9.27 11.29 18.43
CA GLY A 230 9.53 12.74 18.36
C GLY A 230 11.01 13.10 18.16
N ILE A 231 11.93 12.12 18.03
CA ILE A 231 13.36 12.38 17.75
C ILE A 231 13.54 13.05 16.38
N VAL A 232 12.69 12.70 15.41
CA VAL A 232 12.76 13.25 14.04
C VAL A 232 12.41 14.74 14.04
N ASP A 233 11.56 15.18 14.95
CA ASP A 233 11.13 16.58 15.08
C ASP A 233 12.19 17.45 15.81
N LEU A 234 13.25 16.83 16.35
CA LEU A 234 14.42 17.53 16.90
C LEU A 234 15.53 17.74 15.87
N LEU A 235 15.42 17.13 14.68
CA LEU A 235 16.42 17.28 13.64
C LEU A 235 16.25 18.65 12.96
N PRO A 236 17.36 19.31 12.54
CA PRO A 236 17.25 20.52 11.73
C PRO A 236 16.50 20.32 10.41
N TRP A 237 16.54 19.09 9.86
CA TRP A 237 15.79 18.71 8.68
C TRP A 237 14.69 17.74 9.06
N ASP A 238 13.52 18.29 9.33
CA ASP A 238 12.34 17.59 9.81
C ASP A 238 11.13 17.84 8.90
N ARG A 239 9.94 17.52 9.42
CA ARG A 239 8.68 17.75 8.71
C ARG A 239 8.39 19.24 8.57
N ASP A 240 8.66 20.05 9.59
CA ASP A 240 8.26 21.46 9.58
C ASP A 240 9.21 22.28 8.70
N TYR A 241 10.49 21.92 8.63
CA TYR A 241 11.40 22.34 7.57
C TYR A 241 10.83 22.03 6.18
N ALA A 242 10.42 20.79 5.93
CA ALA A 242 9.94 20.37 4.61
C ALA A 242 8.63 21.09 4.22
N LYS A 243 7.72 21.30 5.17
CA LYS A 243 6.51 22.10 4.97
C LYS A 243 6.83 23.55 4.66
N THR A 244 7.72 24.16 5.43
CA THR A 244 8.15 25.56 5.23
C THR A 244 8.68 25.75 3.82
N VAL A 245 9.60 24.90 3.37
CA VAL A 245 10.16 24.98 2.01
C VAL A 245 9.10 24.70 0.93
N PHE A 246 8.17 23.78 1.17
CA PHE A 246 7.10 23.46 0.22
C PHE A 246 6.05 24.58 0.08
N GLU A 247 5.69 25.24 1.18
CA GLU A 247 4.71 26.32 1.22
C GLU A 247 5.28 27.68 0.84
N THR A 248 6.60 27.87 0.96
CA THR A 248 7.28 29.10 0.51
C THR A 248 7.09 29.28 -0.99
N ASP A 249 6.51 30.41 -1.39
CA ASP A 249 6.34 30.80 -2.79
C ASP A 249 7.13 32.09 -3.06
N LEU A 250 8.06 32.08 -4.02
CA LEU A 250 8.82 33.28 -4.38
C LEU A 250 8.27 33.97 -5.63
N SER A 251 7.10 33.56 -6.13
CA SER A 251 6.54 34.07 -7.38
C SER A 251 6.34 35.59 -7.36
N ASP A 252 6.02 36.17 -6.20
CA ASP A 252 5.83 37.62 -6.02
C ASP A 252 7.10 38.36 -5.57
N SER A 253 8.18 37.68 -5.19
CA SER A 253 9.37 38.34 -4.62
C SER A 253 9.98 39.37 -5.57
N LYS A 254 9.96 39.12 -6.88
CA LYS A 254 10.41 40.08 -7.91
C LYS A 254 9.58 41.36 -7.94
N LYS A 255 8.27 41.23 -7.77
CA LYS A 255 7.32 42.36 -7.71
C LYS A 255 7.52 43.15 -6.42
N ILE A 256 7.70 42.46 -5.30
CA ILE A 256 8.00 43.08 -3.99
C ILE A 256 9.29 43.89 -4.07
N LEU A 257 10.39 43.30 -4.55
CA LEU A 257 11.68 43.97 -4.72
C LEU A 257 11.57 45.23 -5.60
N ARG A 258 10.88 45.14 -6.74
CA ARG A 258 10.62 46.27 -7.64
C ARG A 258 9.79 47.39 -7.02
N SER A 259 8.95 47.07 -6.04
CA SER A 259 8.12 48.05 -5.33
C SER A 259 8.86 48.69 -4.14
N TRP A 260 9.94 48.08 -3.67
CA TRP A 260 10.72 48.59 -2.54
C TRP A 260 11.43 49.89 -2.89
N ARG A 261 11.32 50.89 -2.01
CA ARG A 261 11.88 52.24 -2.20
C ARG A 261 12.82 52.69 -1.08
N LYS A 262 12.91 51.93 0.01
CA LYS A 262 13.78 52.24 1.15
C LYS A 262 15.16 51.59 0.98
N PRO A 263 16.14 51.90 1.84
CA PRO A 263 17.47 51.29 1.77
C PRO A 263 17.41 49.76 1.85
N LEU A 264 18.20 49.10 0.99
CA LEU A 264 18.36 47.64 0.94
C LEU A 264 19.86 47.30 0.92
N LEU A 265 20.29 46.41 1.83
CA LEU A 265 21.64 45.84 1.84
C LEU A 265 21.58 44.38 1.42
N LEU A 266 22.48 43.97 0.55
CA LEU A 266 22.69 42.58 0.14
C LEU A 266 24.07 42.15 0.61
N ILE A 267 24.15 41.15 1.48
CA ILE A 267 25.43 40.52 1.88
C ILE A 267 25.45 39.10 1.32
N HIS A 268 26.48 38.76 0.56
CA HIS A 268 26.56 37.45 -0.10
C HIS A 268 27.98 36.92 -0.20
N GLY A 269 28.16 35.61 0.01
CA GLY A 269 29.46 34.95 -0.20
C GLY A 269 29.73 34.70 -1.68
N GLU A 270 30.91 35.04 -2.19
CA GLU A 270 31.25 34.85 -3.61
C GLU A 270 31.20 33.39 -4.07
N SER A 271 31.45 32.46 -3.15
CA SER A 271 31.46 31.01 -3.41
C SER A 271 30.27 30.26 -2.81
N ASP A 272 29.17 30.96 -2.52
CA ASP A 272 27.93 30.32 -2.06
C ASP A 272 27.40 29.35 -3.13
N TRP A 273 27.46 28.05 -2.81
CA TRP A 273 27.11 26.96 -3.71
C TRP A 273 25.61 26.68 -3.77
N MET A 274 24.84 27.16 -2.78
CA MET A 274 23.42 26.87 -2.68
C MET A 274 22.58 28.04 -3.17
N THR A 275 22.85 29.24 -2.65
CA THR A 275 22.26 30.47 -3.16
C THR A 275 23.34 31.21 -3.93
N SER A 276 23.37 31.15 -5.26
CA SER A 276 24.48 31.77 -6.03
C SER A 276 24.60 33.27 -5.75
N ALA A 277 25.82 33.81 -5.70
CA ALA A 277 26.07 35.27 -5.64
C ALA A 277 25.47 36.03 -6.84
N ASP A 278 25.22 35.35 -7.96
CA ASP A 278 24.52 35.91 -9.11
C ASP A 278 23.10 36.37 -8.75
N THR A 279 22.48 35.73 -7.76
CA THR A 279 21.18 36.10 -7.20
C THR A 279 21.20 37.49 -6.58
N ALA A 280 22.22 37.78 -5.77
CA ALA A 280 22.40 39.10 -5.16
C ALA A 280 22.75 40.16 -6.22
N ARG A 281 23.58 39.80 -7.21
CA ARG A 281 23.86 40.67 -8.37
C ARG A 281 22.60 40.97 -9.18
N TYR A 282 21.72 39.99 -9.36
CA TYR A 282 20.44 40.15 -10.05
C TYR A 282 19.48 41.04 -9.25
N THR A 283 19.39 40.80 -7.94
CA THR A 283 18.57 41.61 -7.02
C THR A 283 19.03 43.07 -7.02
N ALA A 284 20.34 43.34 -7.03
CA ALA A 284 20.89 44.69 -7.14
C ALA A 284 20.54 45.37 -8.49
N LYS A 285 20.36 44.60 -9.57
CA LYS A 285 19.86 45.15 -10.85
C LYS A 285 18.37 45.49 -10.80
N LEU A 286 17.57 44.71 -10.06
CA LEU A 286 16.14 44.98 -9.88
C LEU A 286 15.87 46.16 -8.93
N VAL A 287 16.77 46.38 -7.97
CA VAL A 287 16.68 47.41 -6.94
C VAL A 287 17.97 48.23 -6.98
N PRO A 288 18.10 49.22 -7.88
CA PRO A 288 19.37 49.92 -8.09
C PRO A 288 19.87 50.70 -6.88
N GLN A 289 18.97 51.07 -5.96
CA GLN A 289 19.35 51.69 -4.69
C GLN A 289 19.89 50.67 -3.66
N ALA A 290 19.95 49.38 -3.99
CA ALA A 290 20.49 48.36 -3.11
C ALA A 290 22.02 48.43 -3.08
N ARG A 291 22.58 48.33 -1.87
CA ARG A 291 24.02 48.20 -1.66
C ARG A 291 24.39 46.72 -1.68
N LEU A 292 25.27 46.31 -2.59
CA LEU A 292 25.76 44.94 -2.68
C LEU A 292 27.15 44.82 -2.05
N GLU A 293 27.27 43.96 -1.04
CA GLU A 293 28.51 43.64 -0.34
C GLU A 293 28.82 42.14 -0.54
N LEU A 294 29.80 41.86 -1.41
CA LEU A 294 30.29 40.50 -1.60
C LEU A 294 31.43 40.22 -0.61
N MET A 295 31.40 39.04 -0.01
CA MET A 295 32.39 38.58 0.94
C MET A 295 33.12 37.35 0.39
N ASP A 296 34.41 37.27 0.67
CA ASP A 296 35.21 36.08 0.36
C ASP A 296 34.79 34.94 1.30
N GLY A 297 34.22 33.88 0.73
CA GLY A 297 33.61 32.78 1.47
C GLY A 297 32.35 32.21 0.81
N GLY A 298 31.80 31.17 1.43
CA GLY A 298 30.63 30.45 0.94
C GLY A 298 29.30 30.95 1.54
N ARG A 299 28.31 30.07 1.59
CA ARG A 299 26.97 30.37 2.15
C ARG A 299 27.00 30.89 3.59
N ASP A 300 27.95 30.38 4.36
CA ASP A 300 28.09 30.63 5.79
C ASP A 300 29.02 31.81 6.10
N VAL A 301 29.42 32.59 5.10
CA VAL A 301 30.39 33.69 5.26
C VAL A 301 30.01 34.71 6.34
N ALA A 302 28.70 34.96 6.53
CA ALA A 302 28.22 35.86 7.58
C ALA A 302 28.33 35.26 9.00
N PHE A 303 28.53 33.94 9.12
CA PHE A 303 28.80 33.24 10.37
C PHE A 303 30.27 32.92 10.57
N ASP A 304 31.01 32.71 9.48
CA ASP A 304 32.46 32.52 9.54
C ASP A 304 33.18 33.84 9.87
N GLN A 305 32.58 34.97 9.48
CA GLN A 305 33.09 36.33 9.72
C GLN A 305 31.99 37.25 10.30
N PRO A 306 31.42 36.93 11.49
CA PRO A 306 30.24 37.62 12.02
C PRO A 306 30.51 39.07 12.38
N ALA A 307 31.71 39.39 12.89
CA ALA A 307 32.12 40.77 13.17
C ALA A 307 32.17 41.63 11.89
N VAL A 308 32.64 41.07 10.77
CA VAL A 308 32.70 41.77 9.47
C VAL A 308 31.30 41.99 8.92
N ALA A 309 30.43 40.96 8.98
CA ALA A 309 29.04 41.07 8.57
C ALA A 309 28.28 42.10 9.42
N ALA A 310 28.43 42.05 10.75
CA ALA A 310 27.84 43.01 11.68
C ALA A 310 28.33 44.44 11.43
N ALA A 311 29.62 44.65 11.19
CA ALA A 311 30.17 45.96 10.86
C ALA A 311 29.59 46.52 9.54
N LYS A 312 29.37 45.67 8.53
CA LYS A 312 28.70 46.06 7.28
C LYS A 312 27.23 46.45 7.52
N VAL A 313 26.50 45.69 8.34
CA VAL A 313 25.13 46.02 8.75
C VAL A 313 25.07 47.35 9.50
N HIS A 314 25.94 47.55 10.49
CA HIS A 314 26.02 48.79 11.26
C HIS A 314 26.32 49.99 10.35
N LYS A 315 27.35 49.90 9.51
CA LYS A 315 27.69 50.97 8.55
C LYS A 315 26.51 51.30 7.63
N PHE A 316 25.82 50.29 7.12
CA PHE A 316 24.65 50.49 6.27
C PHE A 316 23.49 51.17 7.00
N ILE A 317 23.18 50.79 8.24
CA ILE A 317 22.10 51.41 9.02
C ILE A 317 22.42 52.87 9.34
N GLU A 318 23.67 53.19 9.66
CA GLU A 318 24.12 54.57 9.87
C GLU A 318 24.03 55.40 8.57
N ASP A 319 24.50 54.86 7.44
CA ASP A 319 24.41 55.51 6.13
C ASP A 319 22.94 55.70 5.68
N ALA A 320 22.04 54.81 6.09
CA ALA A 320 20.62 54.80 5.71
C ALA A 320 19.74 55.85 6.42
N ARG A 321 20.31 56.68 7.32
CA ARG A 321 19.61 57.82 7.93
C ARG A 321 19.24 58.90 6.91
N GLU A 322 19.94 58.94 5.78
CA GLU A 322 19.60 59.79 4.64
C GLU A 322 18.74 59.02 3.61
N PRO A 323 17.68 59.62 3.04
CA PRO A 323 16.84 58.94 2.06
C PRO A 323 17.66 58.57 0.81
N PRO A 324 17.59 57.31 0.33
CA PRO A 324 18.38 56.88 -0.81
C PRO A 324 17.98 57.63 -2.06
N MET A 325 18.96 57.95 -2.92
CA MET A 325 18.68 58.53 -4.23
C MET A 325 17.95 57.48 -5.07
N LEU A 326 16.65 57.71 -5.31
CA LEU A 326 15.81 56.81 -6.08
C LEU A 326 16.15 56.94 -7.57
N THR A 327 16.94 56.01 -8.09
CA THR A 327 17.15 55.89 -9.54
C THR A 327 15.86 55.37 -10.17
N VAL A 328 15.15 56.21 -10.93
CA VAL A 328 13.98 55.79 -11.70
C VAL A 328 14.48 54.86 -12.82
N VAL A 329 14.30 53.55 -12.65
CA VAL A 329 14.53 52.59 -13.72
C VAL A 329 13.31 52.62 -14.63
N SER A 330 13.52 52.95 -15.91
CA SER A 330 12.53 52.71 -16.96
C SER A 330 12.08 51.24 -16.92
N PRO A 331 10.85 50.88 -17.36
CA PRO A 331 10.40 49.50 -17.40
C PRO A 331 11.15 48.75 -18.51
N GLU A 332 12.41 48.41 -18.25
CA GLU A 332 13.24 47.60 -19.13
C GLU A 332 12.90 46.12 -18.97
N LYS A 333 13.17 45.37 -20.03
CA LYS A 333 13.06 43.91 -20.08
C LYS A 333 13.86 43.31 -18.93
N ASP A 334 13.28 42.35 -18.21
CA ASP A 334 13.95 41.66 -17.11
C ASP A 334 15.39 41.28 -17.49
N PRO A 335 16.39 41.47 -16.59
CA PRO A 335 17.73 41.02 -16.88
C PRO A 335 17.70 39.51 -17.20
N PRO A 336 18.55 39.02 -18.10
CA PRO A 336 18.58 37.61 -18.45
C PRO A 336 18.92 36.76 -17.22
N ILE A 337 18.20 35.65 -17.04
CA ILE A 337 18.49 34.67 -15.99
C ILE A 337 19.86 34.04 -16.31
N PRO A 338 20.80 34.00 -15.37
CA PRO A 338 22.09 33.38 -15.59
C PRO A 338 21.97 31.85 -15.63
N HIS A 339 22.70 31.24 -16.55
CA HIS A 339 22.85 29.78 -16.62
C HIS A 339 23.49 29.21 -15.36
N ALA A 340 23.10 28.00 -14.95
CA ALA A 340 23.78 27.26 -13.89
C ALA A 340 25.28 27.10 -14.20
N LYS A 341 26.15 27.56 -13.31
CA LYS A 341 27.62 27.46 -13.43
C LYS A 341 28.24 26.88 -12.17
N GLY A 342 29.48 26.37 -12.29
CA GLY A 342 30.27 25.91 -11.15
C GLY A 342 29.68 24.68 -10.43
N SER A 343 29.66 24.71 -9.10
CA SER A 343 29.15 23.63 -8.25
C SER A 343 27.65 23.38 -8.45
N HIS A 344 26.86 24.44 -8.66
CA HIS A 344 25.41 24.33 -8.85
C HIS A 344 25.05 23.47 -10.07
N TYR A 345 25.81 23.60 -11.16
CA TYR A 345 25.64 22.80 -12.37
C TYR A 345 25.83 21.29 -12.10
N TRP A 346 26.89 20.91 -11.38
CA TRP A 346 27.16 19.51 -11.06
C TRP A 346 26.15 18.93 -10.07
N ILE A 347 25.73 19.71 -9.08
CA ILE A 347 24.69 19.30 -8.13
C ILE A 347 23.39 19.03 -8.87
N LEU A 348 23.00 19.90 -9.81
CA LEU A 348 21.81 19.71 -10.63
C LEU A 348 21.87 18.40 -11.43
N LEU A 349 23.01 18.07 -12.05
CA LEU A 349 23.20 16.81 -12.77
C LEU A 349 23.09 15.58 -11.83
N ILE A 350 23.63 15.66 -10.61
CA ILE A 350 23.53 14.60 -9.60
C ILE A 350 22.07 14.43 -9.17
N ILE A 351 21.35 15.52 -8.90
CA ILE A 351 19.93 15.49 -8.52
C ILE A 351 19.12 14.84 -9.64
N ILE A 352 19.32 15.27 -10.90
CA ILE A 352 18.64 14.65 -12.07
C ILE A 352 18.93 13.15 -12.10
N THR A 353 20.19 12.74 -11.95
CA THR A 353 20.60 11.33 -11.91
C THR A 353 19.85 10.57 -10.80
N ILE A 354 19.80 11.10 -9.59
CA ILE A 354 19.13 10.46 -8.44
C ILE A 354 17.61 10.40 -8.65
N CYS A 355 16.99 11.48 -9.15
CA CYS A 355 15.56 11.54 -9.40
C CYS A 355 15.08 10.48 -10.41
N THR A 356 15.91 10.10 -11.39
CA THR A 356 15.55 9.03 -12.34
C THR A 356 15.32 7.67 -11.67
N PHE A 357 15.96 7.39 -10.53
CA PHE A 357 15.72 6.14 -9.77
C PHE A 357 14.29 6.06 -9.23
N VAL A 358 13.73 7.21 -8.85
CA VAL A 358 12.37 7.32 -8.30
C VAL A 358 11.37 7.38 -9.45
N ALA A 359 11.58 8.29 -10.39
CA ALA A 359 10.64 8.60 -11.46
C ALA A 359 11.36 9.01 -12.75
N GLU A 360 11.90 8.04 -13.49
CA GLU A 360 12.57 8.24 -14.79
C GLU A 360 11.80 9.15 -15.75
N ASP A 361 10.62 8.74 -16.25
CA ASP A 361 9.94 9.48 -17.32
C ASP A 361 9.56 10.91 -16.90
N PRO A 362 9.00 11.14 -15.69
CA PRO A 362 8.77 12.49 -15.19
C PRO A 362 10.06 13.32 -15.03
N THR A 363 11.17 12.70 -14.61
CA THR A 363 12.46 13.38 -14.48
C THR A 363 12.98 13.82 -15.85
N CYS A 364 12.87 12.97 -16.88
CA CYS A 364 13.26 13.35 -18.25
C CYS A 364 12.42 14.51 -18.79
N LEU A 365 11.10 14.50 -18.55
CA LEU A 365 10.22 15.61 -18.94
C LEU A 365 10.55 16.91 -18.20
N ALA A 366 10.81 16.82 -16.89
CA ALA A 366 11.20 17.96 -16.06
C ALA A 366 12.56 18.54 -16.48
N SER A 367 13.55 17.68 -16.76
CA SER A 367 14.85 18.10 -17.31
C SER A 367 14.70 18.79 -18.67
N GLY A 368 13.80 18.31 -19.54
CA GLY A 368 13.47 19.02 -20.78
C GLY A 368 12.92 20.42 -20.55
N LEU A 369 12.01 20.58 -19.58
CA LEU A 369 11.48 21.88 -19.17
C LEU A 369 12.59 22.82 -18.64
N MET A 370 13.52 22.32 -17.82
CA MET A 370 14.68 23.10 -17.34
C MET A 370 15.56 23.61 -18.48
N VAL A 371 15.74 22.81 -19.54
CA VAL A 371 16.45 23.24 -20.75
C VAL A 371 15.70 24.36 -21.46
N SER A 372 14.36 24.31 -21.51
CA SER A 372 13.55 25.34 -22.17
C SER A 372 13.61 26.70 -21.48
N VAL A 373 13.79 26.71 -20.16
CA VAL A 373 13.94 27.91 -19.33
C VAL A 373 15.39 28.42 -19.34
N GLY A 374 16.33 27.64 -19.91
CA GLY A 374 17.74 28.01 -20.03
C GLY A 374 18.57 27.73 -18.78
N ILE A 375 18.12 26.86 -17.88
CA ILE A 375 18.85 26.55 -16.63
C ILE A 375 20.05 25.65 -16.90
N ILE A 376 19.87 24.63 -17.75
CA ILE A 376 20.86 23.62 -18.10
C ILE A 376 20.92 23.39 -19.61
N ASP A 377 22.07 22.98 -20.13
CA ASP A 377 22.21 22.59 -21.53
C ASP A 377 21.55 21.24 -21.83
N PHE A 378 21.06 21.08 -23.06
CA PHE A 378 20.29 19.90 -23.47
C PHE A 378 21.09 18.60 -23.32
N TRP A 379 22.35 18.58 -23.74
CA TRP A 379 23.14 17.34 -23.84
C TRP A 379 23.61 16.84 -22.49
N SER A 380 23.95 17.73 -21.58
CA SER A 380 24.33 17.34 -20.21
C SER A 380 23.14 16.85 -19.42
N ALA A 381 21.96 17.44 -19.62
CA ALA A 381 20.72 16.91 -19.05
C ALA A 381 20.37 15.52 -19.65
N VAL A 382 20.59 15.28 -20.95
CA VAL A 382 20.44 13.95 -21.58
C VAL A 382 21.42 12.95 -20.97
N ALA A 383 22.69 13.35 -20.78
CA ALA A 383 23.72 12.50 -20.20
C ALA A 383 23.39 12.10 -18.76
N ALA A 384 22.97 13.06 -17.91
CA ALA A 384 22.57 12.79 -16.54
C ALA A 384 21.35 11.87 -16.45
N CYS A 385 20.32 12.12 -17.26
CA CYS A 385 19.15 11.23 -17.34
C CYS A 385 19.56 9.82 -17.76
N THR A 386 20.32 9.69 -18.86
CA THR A 386 20.76 8.39 -19.39
C THR A 386 21.60 7.62 -18.36
N MET A 387 22.52 8.30 -17.69
CA MET A 387 23.37 7.70 -16.66
C MET A 387 22.56 7.19 -15.47
N GLY A 388 21.64 8.01 -14.94
CA GLY A 388 20.80 7.62 -13.82
C GLY A 388 19.92 6.42 -14.16
N ILE A 389 19.34 6.40 -15.36
CA ILE A 389 18.52 5.26 -15.77
C ILE A 389 19.36 3.99 -15.95
N PHE A 390 20.51 4.10 -16.61
CA PHE A 390 21.37 2.94 -16.82
C PHE A 390 21.80 2.30 -15.49
N ILE A 391 22.20 3.13 -14.52
CA ILE A 391 22.53 2.66 -13.17
C ILE A 391 21.30 2.00 -12.52
N GLY A 392 20.10 2.56 -12.70
CA GLY A 392 18.86 2.03 -12.14
C GLY A 392 18.50 0.65 -12.69
N ASP A 393 18.62 0.48 -14.01
CA ASP A 393 18.35 -0.80 -14.68
C ASP A 393 19.36 -1.87 -14.26
N VAL A 394 20.64 -1.50 -14.15
CA VAL A 394 21.70 -2.38 -13.63
C VAL A 394 21.43 -2.77 -12.18
N ALA A 395 20.95 -1.84 -11.34
CA ALA A 395 20.58 -2.13 -9.96
C ALA A 395 19.42 -3.13 -9.88
N LEU A 396 18.36 -2.95 -10.69
CA LEU A 396 17.22 -3.88 -10.76
C LEU A 396 17.63 -5.28 -11.23
N TYR A 397 18.47 -5.38 -12.28
CA TYR A 397 19.05 -6.63 -12.74
C TYR A 397 19.88 -7.31 -11.63
N SER A 398 20.71 -6.53 -10.94
CA SER A 398 21.58 -7.04 -9.85
C SER A 398 20.76 -7.58 -8.68
N LEU A 399 19.67 -6.87 -8.31
CA LEU A 399 18.71 -7.32 -7.31
C LEU A 399 18.15 -8.71 -7.64
N GLY A 400 17.75 -8.92 -8.90
CA GLY A 400 17.28 -10.22 -9.40
C GLY A 400 18.37 -11.29 -9.38
N ARG A 401 19.60 -10.95 -9.79
CA ARG A 401 20.74 -11.87 -9.89
C ARG A 401 21.20 -12.41 -8.55
N PHE A 402 21.30 -11.54 -7.54
CA PHE A 402 21.82 -11.91 -6.23
C PHE A 402 20.74 -12.38 -5.24
N TRP A 403 19.54 -11.79 -5.27
CA TRP A 403 18.49 -12.07 -4.28
C TRP A 403 17.23 -12.74 -4.84
N GLY A 404 17.03 -12.77 -6.16
CA GLY A 404 15.74 -13.08 -6.78
C GLY A 404 15.12 -14.44 -6.45
N ARG A 405 15.84 -15.58 -6.55
CA ARG A 405 15.26 -16.91 -6.23
C ARG A 405 14.85 -17.06 -4.75
N LYS A 406 15.59 -16.43 -3.84
CA LYS A 406 15.26 -16.43 -2.40
C LYS A 406 14.16 -15.39 -2.06
N ALA A 407 14.07 -14.30 -2.82
CA ALA A 407 13.11 -13.22 -2.63
C ALA A 407 11.71 -13.53 -3.19
N ILE A 408 11.59 -14.25 -4.32
CA ILE A 408 10.28 -14.67 -4.90
C ILE A 408 9.46 -15.49 -3.90
N ARG A 409 10.11 -16.24 -3.01
CA ARG A 409 9.45 -17.04 -1.97
C ARG A 409 9.00 -16.23 -0.75
N LYS A 410 9.29 -14.92 -0.69
CA LYS A 410 8.95 -14.02 0.41
C LYS A 410 8.07 -12.86 -0.08
N ALA A 411 7.22 -12.33 0.81
CA ALA A 411 6.46 -11.12 0.53
C ALA A 411 7.42 -9.90 0.47
N PRO A 412 7.15 -8.87 -0.35
CA PRO A 412 5.97 -8.70 -1.21
C PRO A 412 6.10 -9.35 -2.60
N LEU A 413 7.28 -9.78 -3.03
CA LEU A 413 7.47 -10.34 -4.39
C LEU A 413 6.60 -11.56 -4.68
N LYS A 414 6.33 -12.43 -3.68
CA LYS A 414 5.40 -13.57 -3.81
C LYS A 414 4.00 -13.14 -4.28
N TRP A 415 3.57 -11.92 -3.98
CA TRP A 415 2.25 -11.41 -4.36
C TRP A 415 2.16 -11.07 -5.84
N PHE A 416 3.27 -10.61 -6.44
CA PHE A 416 3.31 -10.15 -7.82
C PHE A 416 3.86 -11.21 -8.80
N ILE A 417 4.80 -12.05 -8.34
CA ILE A 417 5.52 -13.00 -9.20
C ILE A 417 5.34 -14.42 -8.67
N LYS A 418 4.58 -15.26 -9.40
CA LYS A 418 4.38 -16.68 -9.09
C LYS A 418 5.49 -17.54 -9.71
N GLU A 419 6.10 -18.42 -8.91
CA GLU A 419 7.26 -19.26 -9.31
C GLU A 419 6.99 -20.12 -10.56
N HIS A 420 5.77 -20.64 -10.72
CA HIS A 420 5.41 -21.44 -11.91
C HIS A 420 5.42 -20.65 -13.21
N LYS A 421 5.04 -19.35 -13.19
CA LYS A 421 5.09 -18.49 -14.38
C LYS A 421 6.53 -18.17 -14.76
N VAL A 422 7.40 -17.92 -13.78
CA VAL A 422 8.83 -17.68 -14.04
C VAL A 422 9.48 -18.91 -14.67
N ASN A 423 9.15 -20.12 -14.19
CA ASN A 423 9.71 -21.37 -14.74
C ASN A 423 9.19 -21.70 -16.15
N GLN A 424 7.91 -21.44 -16.44
CA GLN A 424 7.37 -21.58 -17.80
C GLN A 424 8.06 -20.63 -18.79
N TRP A 425 8.43 -19.43 -18.36
CA TRP A 425 8.98 -18.38 -19.24
C TRP A 425 10.52 -18.46 -19.32
N ALA A 426 11.16 -19.23 -18.44
CA ALA A 426 12.61 -19.38 -18.36
C ALA A 426 13.23 -19.99 -19.63
N GLY A 427 12.51 -20.84 -20.37
CA GLY A 427 12.97 -21.37 -21.65
C GLY A 427 12.92 -20.36 -22.80
N TRP A 428 12.06 -19.34 -22.70
CA TRP A 428 11.78 -18.40 -23.80
C TRP A 428 12.68 -17.17 -23.76
N PHE A 429 13.04 -16.67 -22.57
CA PHE A 429 13.90 -15.50 -22.37
C PHE A 429 15.38 -15.72 -22.78
N SER A 430 15.82 -16.97 -22.93
CA SER A 430 17.16 -17.30 -23.45
C SER A 430 17.25 -17.23 -24.98
N THR A 431 16.13 -17.03 -25.69
CA THR A 431 16.11 -16.84 -27.14
C THR A 431 16.39 -15.39 -27.55
N PRO A 432 16.84 -15.12 -28.79
CA PRO A 432 16.99 -13.75 -29.30
C PRO A 432 15.71 -12.91 -29.21
N LYS A 433 14.53 -13.55 -29.36
CA LYS A 433 13.22 -12.91 -29.20
C LYS A 433 12.95 -12.50 -27.75
N GLY A 434 13.41 -13.31 -26.78
CA GLY A 434 13.34 -12.99 -25.35
C GLY A 434 14.17 -11.77 -24.96
N MET A 435 15.36 -11.60 -25.54
CA MET A 435 16.19 -10.38 -25.32
C MET A 435 15.54 -9.14 -25.91
N LEU A 436 14.93 -9.23 -27.10
CA LEU A 436 14.18 -8.12 -27.69
C LEU A 436 13.02 -7.68 -26.79
N VAL A 437 12.37 -8.63 -26.12
CA VAL A 437 11.28 -8.32 -25.17
C VAL A 437 11.80 -7.56 -23.96
N VAL A 438 12.96 -7.94 -23.43
CA VAL A 438 13.60 -7.20 -22.32
C VAL A 438 13.92 -5.76 -22.74
N VAL A 439 14.45 -5.54 -23.94
CA VAL A 439 14.70 -4.20 -24.48
C VAL A 439 13.40 -3.44 -24.71
N SER A 440 12.38 -4.09 -25.27
CA SER A 440 11.08 -3.46 -25.57
C SER A 440 10.31 -3.07 -24.31
N SER A 441 10.55 -3.75 -23.19
CA SER A 441 9.92 -3.42 -21.90
C SER A 441 10.25 -2.01 -21.41
N ARG A 442 11.33 -1.41 -21.93
CA ARG A 442 11.70 -0.02 -21.65
C ARG A 442 10.66 0.98 -22.16
N PHE A 443 9.99 0.66 -23.27
CA PHE A 443 8.98 1.53 -23.88
C PHE A 443 7.57 1.30 -23.32
N ILE A 444 7.41 0.36 -22.38
CA ILE A 444 6.12 -0.01 -21.80
C ILE A 444 6.13 0.31 -20.30
N PRO A 445 5.34 1.30 -19.84
CA PRO A 445 5.25 1.68 -18.44
C PRO A 445 5.00 0.50 -17.51
N ALA A 446 5.61 0.52 -16.33
CA ALA A 446 5.52 -0.50 -15.28
C ALA A 446 6.06 -1.92 -15.62
N SER A 447 6.38 -2.22 -16.87
CA SER A 447 6.86 -3.55 -17.27
C SER A 447 8.36 -3.77 -17.01
N ARG A 448 9.14 -2.70 -16.89
CA ARG A 448 10.61 -2.73 -16.72
C ARG A 448 11.08 -3.43 -15.44
N VAL A 449 10.45 -3.13 -14.30
CA VAL A 449 10.84 -3.64 -12.98
C VAL A 449 10.73 -5.17 -12.92
N PRO A 450 9.59 -5.79 -13.24
CA PRO A 450 9.50 -7.25 -13.25
C PRO A 450 10.40 -7.87 -14.32
N THR A 451 10.58 -7.23 -15.46
CA THR A 451 11.38 -7.77 -16.57
C THR A 451 12.88 -7.80 -16.25
N PHE A 452 13.46 -6.72 -15.71
CA PHE A 452 14.88 -6.67 -15.37
C PHE A 452 15.22 -7.54 -14.15
N ILE A 453 14.33 -7.59 -13.15
CA ILE A 453 14.49 -8.52 -12.02
C ILE A 453 14.43 -9.97 -12.52
N THR A 454 13.52 -10.31 -13.44
CA THR A 454 13.41 -11.65 -14.04
C THR A 454 14.66 -12.00 -14.86
N ALA A 455 15.16 -11.07 -15.68
CA ALA A 455 16.42 -11.23 -16.41
C ALA A 455 17.61 -11.49 -15.47
N GLY A 456 17.63 -10.83 -14.30
CA GLY A 456 18.58 -11.08 -13.22
C GLY A 456 18.46 -12.48 -12.62
N ILE A 457 17.24 -12.91 -12.27
CA ILE A 457 16.95 -14.26 -11.74
C ILE A 457 17.43 -15.37 -12.69
N MET A 458 17.27 -15.12 -13.99
CA MET A 458 17.70 -16.02 -15.06
C MET A 458 19.20 -15.96 -15.36
N ARG A 459 19.93 -15.04 -14.72
CA ARG A 459 21.37 -14.85 -14.87
C ARG A 459 21.80 -14.64 -16.33
N LEU A 460 21.03 -13.87 -17.10
CA LEU A 460 21.40 -13.49 -18.47
C LEU A 460 22.76 -12.76 -18.50
N ASN A 461 23.48 -12.81 -19.63
CA ASN A 461 24.83 -12.22 -19.74
C ASN A 461 24.79 -10.70 -19.49
N PHE A 462 25.49 -10.25 -18.44
CA PHE A 462 25.50 -8.86 -18.00
C PHE A 462 26.03 -7.90 -19.06
N LEU A 463 27.10 -8.25 -19.78
CA LEU A 463 27.72 -7.35 -20.76
C LEU A 463 26.80 -7.11 -21.96
N ARG A 464 26.20 -8.19 -22.48
CA ARG A 464 25.27 -8.10 -23.61
C ARG A 464 24.01 -7.33 -23.22
N LEU A 465 23.44 -7.63 -22.06
CA LEU A 465 22.24 -6.95 -21.59
C LEU A 465 22.53 -5.48 -21.24
N GLY A 466 23.64 -5.19 -20.58
CA GLY A 466 24.05 -3.82 -20.25
C GLY A 466 24.19 -2.94 -21.49
N PHE A 467 24.85 -3.42 -22.54
CA PHE A 467 24.96 -2.66 -23.80
C PHE A 467 23.59 -2.38 -24.43
N LEU A 468 22.70 -3.38 -24.45
CA LEU A 468 21.35 -3.23 -24.99
C LEU A 468 20.51 -2.23 -24.18
N LEU A 469 20.63 -2.25 -22.84
CA LEU A 469 19.93 -1.32 -21.95
C LEU A 469 20.44 0.12 -22.12
N LEU A 470 21.76 0.29 -22.24
CA LEU A 470 22.36 1.60 -22.50
C LEU A 470 21.94 2.15 -23.87
N ALA A 471 21.96 1.33 -24.92
CA ALA A 471 21.50 1.73 -26.24
C ALA A 471 20.02 2.14 -26.21
N ALA A 472 19.18 1.37 -25.53
CA ALA A 472 17.76 1.69 -25.35
C ALA A 472 17.56 3.00 -24.57
N ALA A 473 18.37 3.26 -23.55
CA ALA A 473 18.36 4.53 -22.80
C ALA A 473 18.74 5.72 -23.67
N LEU A 474 19.79 5.60 -24.47
CA LEU A 474 20.24 6.65 -25.40
C LEU A 474 19.20 6.96 -26.48
N ILE A 475 18.41 5.98 -26.91
CA ILE A 475 17.35 6.16 -27.90
C ILE A 475 16.11 6.81 -27.27
N TRP A 476 15.76 6.44 -26.03
CA TRP A 476 14.51 6.86 -25.39
C TRP A 476 14.59 8.22 -24.69
N THR A 477 15.73 8.53 -24.09
CA THR A 477 15.90 9.73 -23.25
C THR A 477 15.77 11.05 -24.04
N PRO A 478 16.44 11.23 -25.20
CA PRO A 478 16.36 12.50 -25.93
C PRO A 478 14.96 12.84 -26.44
N PRO A 479 14.15 11.91 -27.00
CA PRO A 479 12.76 12.19 -27.38
C PRO A 479 11.89 12.66 -26.21
N LEU A 480 11.98 12.00 -25.04
CA LEU A 480 11.24 12.42 -23.85
C LEU A 480 11.65 13.82 -23.40
N MET A 481 12.94 14.10 -23.34
CA MET A 481 13.44 15.42 -22.99
C MET A 481 13.04 16.49 -24.00
N TRP A 482 13.06 16.17 -25.29
CA TRP A 482 12.59 17.08 -26.34
C TRP A 482 11.10 17.40 -26.19
N LEU A 483 10.28 16.41 -25.80
CA LEU A 483 8.86 16.62 -25.50
C LEU A 483 8.69 17.58 -24.31
N GLY A 484 9.47 17.41 -23.24
CA GLY A 484 9.52 18.34 -22.11
C GLY A 484 9.98 19.74 -22.51
N PHE A 485 11.01 19.84 -23.35
CA PHE A 485 11.53 21.11 -23.86
C PHE A 485 10.49 21.88 -24.69
N LYS A 486 9.75 21.18 -25.57
CA LYS A 486 8.81 21.80 -26.50
C LYS A 486 7.44 22.08 -25.88
N PHE A 487 6.93 21.15 -25.07
CA PHE A 487 5.56 21.20 -24.56
C PHE A 487 5.47 21.43 -23.05
N GLY A 488 6.60 21.44 -22.32
CA GLY A 488 6.62 21.58 -20.86
C GLY A 488 5.89 22.84 -20.39
N ASN A 489 6.19 24.00 -20.96
CA ASN A 489 5.56 25.26 -20.57
C ASN A 489 4.02 25.24 -20.76
N ALA A 490 3.54 24.71 -21.88
CA ALA A 490 2.10 24.57 -22.15
C ALA A 490 1.43 23.53 -21.24
N GLY A 491 2.12 22.41 -20.98
CA GLY A 491 1.65 21.38 -20.05
C GLY A 491 1.53 21.88 -18.62
N MET A 492 2.43 22.78 -18.19
CA MET A 492 2.42 23.35 -16.85
C MET A 492 1.26 24.34 -16.66
N GLU A 493 0.91 25.13 -17.67
CA GLU A 493 -0.28 25.99 -17.63
C GLU A 493 -1.57 25.17 -17.52
N ILE A 494 -1.63 24.03 -18.22
CA ILE A 494 -2.72 23.08 -18.12
C ILE A 494 -2.76 22.49 -16.69
N LEU A 495 -1.65 21.94 -16.20
CA LEU A 495 -1.59 21.33 -14.85
C LEU A 495 -2.00 22.31 -13.73
N TYR A 496 -1.60 23.58 -13.84
CA TYR A 496 -1.99 24.62 -12.88
C TYR A 496 -3.52 24.82 -12.84
N ARG A 497 -4.20 24.83 -14.00
CA ARG A 497 -5.67 24.92 -14.08
C ARG A 497 -6.37 23.65 -13.56
N PHE A 498 -5.69 22.50 -13.57
CA PHE A 498 -6.26 21.19 -13.18
C PHE A 498 -6.00 20.79 -11.73
N LYS A 499 -5.37 21.63 -10.89
CA LYS A 499 -5.08 21.35 -9.47
C LYS A 499 -6.31 20.87 -8.68
N SER A 500 -7.50 21.37 -8.99
CA SER A 500 -8.77 20.96 -8.35
C SER A 500 -9.34 19.61 -8.84
N ASN A 501 -8.94 19.15 -10.04
CA ASN A 501 -9.50 17.97 -10.70
C ASN A 501 -8.49 16.83 -10.90
N ALA A 502 -7.26 16.97 -10.39
CA ALA A 502 -6.18 16.00 -10.56
C ALA A 502 -6.57 14.57 -10.15
N LEU A 503 -7.35 14.42 -9.07
CA LEU A 503 -7.86 13.12 -8.63
C LEU A 503 -8.72 12.44 -9.71
N TRP A 504 -9.64 13.17 -10.34
CA TRP A 504 -10.53 12.63 -11.36
C TRP A 504 -9.78 12.25 -12.64
N VAL A 505 -8.76 13.01 -13.02
CA VAL A 505 -7.89 12.68 -14.16
C VAL A 505 -7.09 11.40 -13.90
N ILE A 506 -6.53 11.25 -12.69
CA ILE A 506 -5.82 10.03 -12.28
C ILE A 506 -6.78 8.82 -12.29
N LEU A 507 -7.97 8.97 -11.70
CA LEU A 507 -8.98 7.90 -11.70
C LEU A 507 -9.42 7.53 -13.12
N GLY A 508 -9.63 8.52 -13.99
CA GLY A 508 -9.97 8.32 -15.40
C GLY A 508 -8.87 7.60 -16.17
N PHE A 509 -7.61 7.98 -15.97
CA PHE A 509 -6.46 7.31 -16.58
C PHE A 509 -6.32 5.86 -16.11
N LEU A 510 -6.43 5.60 -14.80
CA LEU A 510 -6.39 4.24 -14.25
C LEU A 510 -7.55 3.38 -14.76
N PHE A 511 -8.75 3.95 -14.89
CA PHE A 511 -9.90 3.28 -15.48
C PHE A 511 -9.67 2.96 -16.96
N ALA A 512 -9.18 3.92 -17.75
CA ALA A 512 -8.86 3.71 -19.17
C ALA A 512 -7.78 2.62 -19.35
N LEU A 513 -6.72 2.66 -18.54
CA LEU A 513 -5.67 1.63 -18.54
C LEU A 513 -6.24 0.25 -18.20
N HIS A 514 -7.14 0.16 -17.21
CA HIS A 514 -7.82 -1.08 -16.88
C HIS A 514 -8.68 -1.60 -18.06
N VAL A 515 -9.48 -0.73 -18.68
CA VAL A 515 -10.31 -1.09 -19.84
C VAL A 515 -9.45 -1.58 -21.00
N ILE A 516 -8.38 -0.86 -21.33
CA ILE A 516 -7.48 -1.23 -22.43
C ILE A 516 -6.83 -2.60 -22.15
N THR A 517 -6.28 -2.80 -20.95
CA THR A 517 -5.52 -4.01 -20.63
C THR A 517 -6.38 -5.25 -20.39
N HIS A 518 -7.57 -5.10 -19.81
CA HIS A 518 -8.41 -6.23 -19.41
C HIS A 518 -9.56 -6.54 -20.39
N TRP A 519 -9.87 -5.62 -21.30
CA TRP A 519 -10.97 -5.76 -22.26
C TRP A 519 -10.50 -5.58 -23.70
N PHE A 520 -9.84 -4.47 -24.04
CA PHE A 520 -9.46 -4.19 -25.43
C PHE A 520 -8.38 -5.14 -25.95
N LEU A 521 -7.24 -5.26 -25.25
CA LEU A 521 -6.14 -6.13 -25.68
C LEU A 521 -6.56 -7.61 -25.77
N PRO A 522 -7.30 -8.19 -24.79
CA PRO A 522 -7.81 -9.55 -24.93
C PRO A 522 -8.77 -9.73 -26.12
N ALA A 523 -9.61 -8.74 -26.44
CA ALA A 523 -10.56 -8.82 -27.56
C ALA A 523 -9.89 -8.97 -28.94
N LEU A 524 -8.62 -8.59 -29.06
CA LEU A 524 -7.84 -8.73 -30.30
C LEU A 524 -7.41 -10.17 -30.59
N THR A 525 -7.45 -11.07 -29.60
CA THR A 525 -7.03 -12.47 -29.74
C THR A 525 -8.20 -13.43 -29.60
N TRP A 526 -8.20 -14.57 -30.32
CA TRP A 526 -9.27 -15.57 -30.19
C TRP A 526 -9.43 -16.06 -28.75
N ARG A 527 -8.31 -16.44 -28.10
CA ARG A 527 -8.26 -16.85 -26.70
C ARG A 527 -8.80 -15.76 -25.77
N GLY A 528 -8.39 -14.51 -25.97
CA GLY A 528 -8.84 -13.40 -25.14
C GLY A 528 -10.33 -13.07 -25.34
N ARG A 529 -10.91 -13.27 -26.53
CA ARG A 529 -12.37 -13.18 -26.74
C ARG A 529 -13.12 -14.22 -25.90
N ARG A 530 -12.65 -15.47 -25.84
CA ARG A 530 -13.25 -16.51 -24.98
C ARG A 530 -13.05 -16.23 -23.49
N GLN A 531 -11.93 -15.61 -23.09
CA GLN A 531 -11.76 -15.10 -21.72
C GLN A 531 -12.73 -13.96 -21.38
N ILE A 532 -13.06 -13.10 -22.33
CA ILE A 532 -14.10 -12.07 -22.13
C ILE A 532 -15.47 -12.73 -21.94
N VAL A 533 -15.81 -13.74 -22.75
CA VAL A 533 -17.04 -14.53 -22.57
C VAL A 533 -17.08 -15.13 -21.16
N MET A 534 -15.99 -15.76 -20.71
CA MET A 534 -15.85 -16.26 -19.33
C MET A 534 -16.10 -15.14 -18.30
N LYS A 535 -15.47 -13.97 -18.45
CA LYS A 535 -15.65 -12.84 -17.51
C LYS A 535 -17.11 -12.37 -17.46
N ILE A 536 -17.76 -12.24 -18.62
CA ILE A 536 -19.15 -11.80 -18.73
C ILE A 536 -20.09 -12.85 -18.12
N GLN A 537 -19.92 -14.13 -18.47
CA GLN A 537 -20.71 -15.22 -17.88
C GLN A 537 -20.54 -15.28 -16.36
N ASN A 538 -19.30 -15.20 -15.89
CA ASN A 538 -19.00 -15.22 -14.46
C ASN A 538 -19.57 -14.01 -13.72
N PHE A 539 -19.66 -12.84 -14.37
CA PHE A 539 -20.30 -11.67 -13.79
C PHE A 539 -21.83 -11.83 -13.74
N LEU A 540 -22.45 -12.28 -14.83
CA LEU A 540 -23.91 -12.41 -14.97
C LEU A 540 -24.49 -13.57 -14.16
N GLN A 541 -23.72 -14.63 -13.92
CA GLN A 541 -24.18 -15.81 -13.19
C GLN A 541 -23.59 -15.84 -11.77
N PRO A 542 -24.43 -15.64 -10.72
CA PRO A 542 -23.96 -15.65 -9.34
C PRO A 542 -23.30 -16.95 -8.89
N SER A 543 -23.62 -18.09 -9.52
CA SER A 543 -23.00 -19.38 -9.25
C SER A 543 -21.47 -19.33 -9.35
N TYR A 544 -20.92 -18.55 -10.28
CA TYR A 544 -19.48 -18.40 -10.52
C TYR A 544 -18.82 -17.26 -9.73
N TRP A 545 -19.58 -16.51 -8.92
CA TRP A 545 -19.00 -15.43 -8.12
C TRP A 545 -17.95 -15.97 -7.12
N PRO A 546 -16.95 -15.15 -6.74
CA PRO A 546 -15.99 -15.52 -5.72
C PRO A 546 -16.69 -16.00 -4.43
N SER A 547 -16.17 -17.07 -3.81
CA SER A 547 -16.78 -17.68 -2.62
C SER A 547 -17.02 -16.68 -1.49
N TRP A 548 -16.12 -15.71 -1.29
CA TRP A 548 -16.28 -14.71 -0.24
C TRP A 548 -17.52 -13.83 -0.45
N LEU A 549 -17.83 -13.48 -1.70
CA LEU A 549 -18.98 -12.63 -2.07
C LEU A 549 -20.27 -13.43 -2.00
N LEU A 550 -20.26 -14.66 -2.54
CA LEU A 550 -21.43 -15.54 -2.51
C LEU A 550 -21.82 -15.96 -1.09
N PHE A 551 -20.87 -16.19 -0.20
CA PHE A 551 -21.19 -16.55 1.19
C PHE A 551 -21.29 -15.33 2.12
N LEU A 552 -21.11 -14.10 1.64
CA LEU A 552 -21.24 -12.90 2.47
C LEU A 552 -22.66 -12.73 3.04
N PRO A 553 -23.75 -12.82 2.25
CA PRO A 553 -25.10 -12.67 2.81
C PRO A 553 -25.44 -13.80 3.79
N VAL A 554 -24.90 -15.01 3.56
CA VAL A 554 -25.04 -16.14 4.50
C VAL A 554 -24.39 -15.82 5.84
N LYS A 555 -23.17 -15.29 5.84
CA LYS A 555 -22.45 -14.90 7.08
C LYS A 555 -23.18 -13.78 7.82
N ILE A 556 -23.62 -12.74 7.11
CA ILE A 556 -24.46 -11.67 7.67
C ILE A 556 -25.73 -12.27 8.26
N GLY A 557 -26.28 -13.28 7.60
CA GLY A 557 -27.42 -14.03 8.06
C GLY A 557 -27.28 -14.77 9.36
N ILE A 558 -26.21 -15.54 9.48
CA ILE A 558 -25.85 -16.21 10.72
C ILE A 558 -25.74 -15.17 11.84
N LEU A 559 -25.11 -14.01 11.57
CA LEU A 559 -24.99 -12.94 12.55
C LEU A 559 -26.36 -12.35 12.95
N ILE A 560 -27.19 -11.94 11.98
CA ILE A 560 -28.53 -11.36 12.23
C ILE A 560 -29.40 -12.34 13.00
N LEU A 561 -29.43 -13.61 12.60
CA LEU A 561 -30.22 -14.62 13.30
C LEU A 561 -29.66 -14.87 14.71
N SER A 562 -28.35 -14.98 14.88
CA SER A 562 -27.72 -15.16 16.20
C SER A 562 -28.01 -13.99 17.14
N LEU A 563 -28.04 -12.75 16.63
CA LEU A 563 -28.46 -11.56 17.38
C LEU A 563 -29.95 -11.61 17.74
N ARG A 564 -30.81 -12.02 16.80
CA ARG A 564 -32.26 -12.18 17.04
C ARG A 564 -32.56 -13.22 18.14
N TYR A 565 -31.83 -14.33 18.17
CA TYR A 565 -31.90 -15.33 19.25
C TYR A 565 -31.16 -14.90 20.53
N ARG A 566 -30.55 -13.70 20.55
CA ARG A 566 -29.77 -13.13 21.67
C ARG A 566 -28.63 -14.03 22.15
N ARG A 567 -28.08 -14.87 21.27
CA ARG A 567 -27.03 -15.84 21.56
C ARG A 567 -26.09 -15.99 20.36
N LEU A 568 -24.90 -15.38 20.46
CA LEU A 568 -23.94 -15.29 19.35
C LEU A 568 -23.40 -16.64 18.84
N THR A 569 -23.43 -17.69 19.65
CA THR A 569 -22.89 -19.02 19.32
C THR A 569 -23.95 -20.11 19.22
N ALA A 570 -25.24 -19.74 19.13
CA ALA A 570 -26.34 -20.71 19.13
C ALA A 570 -26.22 -21.79 18.06
N PHE A 571 -25.81 -21.43 16.84
CA PHE A 571 -25.63 -22.38 15.75
C PHE A 571 -24.63 -23.51 16.07
N ALA A 572 -23.57 -23.22 16.83
CA ALA A 572 -22.55 -24.21 17.19
C ALA A 572 -23.07 -25.26 18.21
N SER A 573 -24.20 -24.97 18.86
CA SER A 573 -24.89 -25.88 19.77
C SER A 573 -26.04 -26.65 19.10
N ALA A 574 -26.20 -26.55 17.77
CA ALA A 574 -27.24 -27.28 17.04
C ALA A 574 -27.09 -28.80 17.18
N ASN A 575 -25.86 -29.29 17.29
CA ASN A 575 -25.55 -30.71 17.42
C ASN A 575 -24.61 -30.94 18.64
N PRO A 576 -25.14 -31.04 19.87
CA PRO A 576 -24.35 -30.98 21.11
C PRO A 576 -23.29 -32.07 21.27
N ALA A 577 -23.48 -33.23 20.65
CA ALA A 577 -22.52 -34.32 20.70
C ALA A 577 -21.63 -34.38 19.44
N PHE A 578 -21.94 -33.63 18.39
CA PHE A 578 -21.35 -33.82 17.06
C PHE A 578 -20.14 -32.90 16.84
N GLY A 579 -18.96 -33.49 16.68
CA GLY A 579 -17.72 -32.71 16.59
C GLY A 579 -17.43 -31.92 17.87
N ARG A 580 -16.51 -30.95 17.81
CA ARG A 580 -16.23 -30.07 18.96
C ARG A 580 -17.08 -28.81 18.96
N ILE A 581 -17.48 -28.37 17.77
CA ILE A 581 -18.25 -27.13 17.56
C ILE A 581 -19.51 -27.39 16.74
N GLY A 582 -20.18 -28.53 16.97
CA GLY A 582 -21.41 -28.90 16.28
C GLY A 582 -21.21 -29.31 14.83
N GLY A 583 -19.98 -29.67 14.44
CA GLY A 583 -19.56 -29.92 13.06
C GLY A 583 -19.49 -28.65 12.21
N PHE A 584 -19.12 -27.51 12.81
CA PHE A 584 -18.80 -26.26 12.09
C PHE A 584 -17.43 -26.35 11.40
N ILE A 585 -17.13 -25.34 10.59
CA ILE A 585 -15.85 -25.17 9.89
C ILE A 585 -14.66 -25.37 10.84
N GLY A 586 -13.79 -26.34 10.52
CA GLY A 586 -12.56 -26.63 11.26
C GLY A 586 -12.59 -27.91 12.11
N ASP A 587 -13.74 -28.60 12.22
CA ASP A 587 -13.80 -29.94 12.83
C ASP A 587 -13.15 -31.01 11.92
N SER A 588 -12.48 -31.99 12.54
CA SER A 588 -11.79 -33.10 11.87
C SER A 588 -12.76 -34.03 11.15
N LYS A 589 -12.49 -34.37 9.88
CA LYS A 589 -13.36 -35.25 9.07
C LYS A 589 -13.57 -36.62 9.71
N SER A 590 -12.52 -37.23 10.25
CA SER A 590 -12.66 -38.54 10.91
C SER A 590 -13.49 -38.47 12.18
N LEU A 591 -13.40 -37.38 12.94
CA LEU A 591 -14.19 -37.18 14.15
C LEU A 591 -15.70 -37.14 13.84
N LEU A 592 -16.08 -36.52 12.73
CA LEU A 592 -17.49 -36.43 12.29
C LEU A 592 -18.02 -37.78 11.76
N LEU A 593 -17.16 -38.59 11.14
CA LEU A 593 -17.55 -39.91 10.60
C LEU A 593 -17.49 -41.04 11.63
N ARG A 594 -16.62 -40.93 12.65
CA ARG A 594 -16.37 -41.97 13.67
C ARG A 594 -17.63 -42.58 14.26
N PRO A 595 -18.70 -41.83 14.61
CA PRO A 595 -19.90 -42.43 15.19
C PRO A 595 -20.66 -43.33 14.23
N PHE A 596 -20.48 -43.15 12.92
CA PHE A 596 -21.18 -43.88 11.87
C PHE A 596 -20.39 -45.05 11.29
N GLN A 597 -19.10 -45.20 11.61
CA GLN A 597 -18.22 -46.23 11.04
C GLN A 597 -18.69 -47.69 11.29
N ARG A 598 -19.62 -47.92 12.23
CA ARG A 598 -20.23 -49.24 12.48
C ARG A 598 -21.38 -49.57 11.53
N ASP A 599 -21.91 -48.59 10.80
CA ASP A 599 -22.98 -48.78 9.82
C ASP A 599 -22.35 -49.12 8.47
N SER A 600 -22.87 -50.14 7.78
CA SER A 600 -22.38 -50.57 6.47
C SER A 600 -22.58 -49.50 5.38
N ARG A 601 -23.47 -48.54 5.61
CA ARG A 601 -23.69 -47.37 4.74
C ARG A 601 -22.66 -46.27 4.97
N CYS A 602 -21.74 -46.39 5.91
CA CYS A 602 -20.66 -45.43 6.09
C CYS A 602 -19.41 -45.86 5.34
N CYS A 603 -18.77 -44.93 4.62
CA CYS A 603 -17.50 -45.20 3.95
C CYS A 603 -16.43 -45.58 4.98
N PRO A 604 -15.73 -46.71 4.82
CA PRO A 604 -14.59 -47.06 5.65
C PRO A 604 -13.54 -45.95 5.60
N SER A 605 -13.06 -45.55 6.77
CA SER A 605 -12.04 -44.52 6.91
C SER A 605 -11.04 -44.84 8.01
N LEU A 606 -9.78 -44.45 7.81
CA LEU A 606 -8.69 -44.53 8.77
C LEU A 606 -8.07 -43.14 8.95
N ALA A 607 -8.04 -42.66 10.19
CA ALA A 607 -7.33 -41.43 10.55
C ALA A 607 -5.88 -41.77 10.91
N LEU A 608 -4.92 -41.01 10.39
CA LEU A 608 -3.50 -41.15 10.68
C LEU A 608 -3.00 -39.84 11.29
N THR A 609 -2.61 -39.90 12.55
CA THR A 609 -2.18 -38.71 13.31
C THR A 609 -0.71 -38.43 13.04
N SER A 610 -0.33 -37.15 13.07
CA SER A 610 1.07 -36.70 12.99
C SER A 610 1.86 -36.93 14.28
N ASP A 611 1.18 -37.28 15.37
CA ASP A 611 1.78 -37.69 16.64
C ASP A 611 2.40 -39.10 16.56
N ASP A 612 1.92 -39.94 15.65
CA ASP A 612 2.41 -41.30 15.45
C ASP A 612 3.70 -41.31 14.60
N SER A 613 4.55 -42.33 14.80
CA SER A 613 5.78 -42.47 14.03
C SER A 613 5.48 -42.66 12.53
N GLN A 614 6.38 -42.20 11.64
CA GLN A 614 6.15 -42.37 10.19
C GLN A 614 5.99 -43.85 9.79
N GLU A 615 6.72 -44.76 10.44
CA GLU A 615 6.64 -46.19 10.16
C GLU A 615 5.29 -46.78 10.59
N GLU A 616 4.77 -46.36 11.75
CA GLU A 616 3.45 -46.77 12.24
C GLU A 616 2.33 -46.29 11.32
N ARG A 617 2.38 -45.02 10.89
CA ARG A 617 1.41 -44.47 9.92
C ARG A 617 1.42 -45.24 8.61
N VAL A 618 2.59 -45.61 8.09
CA VAL A 618 2.70 -46.41 6.86
C VAL A 618 2.18 -47.83 7.07
N LYS A 619 2.47 -48.44 8.22
CA LYS A 619 1.98 -49.78 8.58
C LYS A 619 0.46 -49.83 8.63
N GLU A 620 -0.16 -48.89 9.34
CA GLU A 620 -1.63 -48.79 9.42
C GLU A 620 -2.27 -48.50 8.06
N ALA A 621 -1.68 -47.58 7.30
CA ALA A 621 -2.12 -47.27 5.94
C ALA A 621 -2.08 -48.51 5.02
N THR A 622 -1.01 -49.30 5.11
CA THR A 622 -0.82 -50.52 4.33
C THR A 622 -1.82 -51.60 4.74
N ALA A 623 -2.08 -51.76 6.04
CA ALA A 623 -3.10 -52.68 6.53
C ALA A 623 -4.50 -52.29 6.03
N PHE A 624 -4.84 -51.00 6.06
CA PHE A 624 -6.10 -50.49 5.51
C PHE A 624 -6.21 -50.75 3.99
N ALA A 625 -5.13 -50.53 3.25
CA ALA A 625 -5.08 -50.83 1.82
C ALA A 625 -5.24 -52.32 1.50
N ALA A 626 -4.67 -53.20 2.33
CA ALA A 626 -4.84 -54.65 2.19
C ALA A 626 -6.30 -55.08 2.42
N CYS A 627 -7.02 -54.43 3.35
CA CYS A 627 -8.43 -54.74 3.62
C CYS A 627 -9.40 -54.18 2.57
N HIS A 628 -9.10 -53.04 1.95
CA HIS A 628 -10.07 -52.31 1.13
C HIS A 628 -9.72 -52.20 -0.36
N GLY A 629 -8.47 -52.48 -0.73
CA GLY A 629 -7.96 -52.41 -2.10
C GLY A 629 -7.77 -50.99 -2.62
N PHE A 630 -7.10 -50.87 -3.76
CA PHE A 630 -6.96 -49.61 -4.51
C PHE A 630 -8.10 -49.44 -5.53
N PRO A 631 -8.46 -48.21 -5.91
CA PRO A 631 -7.87 -46.94 -5.46
C PRO A 631 -8.40 -46.45 -4.10
N LEU A 632 -7.53 -45.74 -3.36
CA LEU A 632 -7.84 -45.07 -2.10
C LEU A 632 -7.87 -43.55 -2.26
N VAL A 633 -8.52 -42.86 -1.32
CA VAL A 633 -8.56 -41.38 -1.27
C VAL A 633 -7.86 -40.92 0.01
N LEU A 634 -6.86 -40.07 -0.14
CA LEU A 634 -6.16 -39.41 0.96
C LEU A 634 -6.63 -37.96 1.04
N LYS A 635 -7.04 -37.52 2.23
CA LYS A 635 -7.50 -36.15 2.48
C LYS A 635 -6.87 -35.61 3.77
N PRO A 636 -6.59 -34.30 3.87
CA PRO A 636 -6.27 -33.69 5.16
C PRO A 636 -7.47 -33.76 6.12
N GLU A 637 -7.20 -33.93 7.42
CA GLU A 637 -8.24 -33.99 8.46
C GLU A 637 -9.09 -32.72 8.53
N VAL A 638 -8.48 -31.55 8.31
CA VAL A 638 -9.17 -30.25 8.33
C VAL A 638 -8.91 -29.53 7.01
N ALA A 639 -9.84 -29.64 6.07
CA ALA A 639 -9.78 -28.97 4.77
C ALA A 639 -11.16 -28.85 4.15
N GLU A 640 -11.40 -27.77 3.42
CA GLU A 640 -12.65 -27.47 2.72
C GLU A 640 -12.51 -27.61 1.19
N ASP A 641 -13.63 -27.72 0.48
CA ASP A 641 -13.71 -27.71 -0.99
C ASP A 641 -12.78 -28.67 -1.73
N GLY A 642 -12.36 -29.76 -1.09
CA GLY A 642 -11.47 -30.77 -1.65
C GLY A 642 -9.98 -30.43 -1.56
N ALA A 643 -9.59 -29.32 -0.90
CA ALA A 643 -8.20 -28.94 -0.75
C ALA A 643 -7.33 -30.08 -0.17
N GLY A 644 -6.19 -30.34 -0.82
CA GLY A 644 -5.26 -31.40 -0.43
C GLY A 644 -5.69 -32.84 -0.74
N LEU A 645 -6.84 -33.06 -1.42
CA LEU A 645 -7.30 -34.40 -1.79
C LEU A 645 -6.35 -35.06 -2.81
N ARG A 646 -6.09 -36.37 -2.63
CA ARG A 646 -5.30 -37.20 -3.54
C ARG A 646 -5.98 -38.55 -3.78
N TYR A 647 -5.89 -39.04 -5.02
CA TYR A 647 -6.26 -40.41 -5.35
C TYR A 647 -5.00 -41.27 -5.41
N LEU A 648 -5.00 -42.37 -4.67
CA LEU A 648 -3.90 -43.30 -4.59
C LEU A 648 -4.26 -44.53 -5.41
N LYS A 649 -3.51 -44.81 -6.48
CA LYS A 649 -3.75 -45.90 -7.42
C LYS A 649 -2.98 -47.18 -7.03
N ASN A 650 -1.89 -47.05 -6.26
CA ASN A 650 -1.03 -48.16 -5.88
C ASN A 650 -0.33 -47.94 -4.52
N ALA A 651 0.37 -48.98 -4.04
CA ALA A 651 1.07 -48.99 -2.76
C ALA A 651 2.25 -48.01 -2.70
N GLU A 652 2.97 -47.81 -3.80
CA GLU A 652 4.09 -46.87 -3.86
C GLU A 652 3.63 -45.43 -3.64
N GLN A 653 2.53 -45.03 -4.27
CA GLN A 653 1.91 -43.73 -4.05
C GLN A 653 1.47 -43.58 -2.59
N LEU A 654 0.82 -44.60 -2.01
CA LEU A 654 0.39 -44.59 -0.61
C LEU A 654 1.57 -44.31 0.33
N GLU A 655 2.65 -45.08 0.22
CA GLU A 655 3.82 -44.91 1.09
C GLU A 655 4.46 -43.53 0.91
N ARG A 656 4.68 -43.10 -0.33
CA ARG A 656 5.28 -41.81 -0.67
C ARG A 656 4.47 -40.64 -0.09
N PHE A 657 3.15 -40.66 -0.24
CA PHE A 657 2.30 -39.57 0.24
C PHE A 657 2.11 -39.58 1.76
N VAL A 658 2.01 -40.76 2.40
CA VAL A 658 1.96 -40.86 3.86
C VAL A 658 3.26 -40.35 4.48
N ARG A 659 4.43 -40.75 3.96
CA ARG A 659 5.75 -40.30 4.47
C ARG A 659 6.01 -38.80 4.28
N SER A 660 5.53 -38.23 3.18
CA SER A 660 5.68 -36.79 2.91
C SER A 660 4.68 -35.91 3.67
N SER A 661 3.61 -36.49 4.21
CA SER A 661 2.57 -35.77 4.94
C SER A 661 3.02 -35.38 6.34
N LYS A 662 3.14 -34.06 6.59
CA LYS A 662 3.53 -33.48 7.89
C LYS A 662 2.34 -33.17 8.81
N GLU A 663 1.14 -33.52 8.38
CA GLU A 663 -0.11 -33.21 9.06
C GLU A 663 -0.98 -34.47 9.20
N ASP A 664 -2.03 -34.35 10.01
CA ASP A 664 -3.03 -35.39 10.20
C ASP A 664 -3.84 -35.57 8.91
N ILE A 665 -3.98 -36.81 8.49
CA ILE A 665 -4.65 -37.19 7.24
C ILE A 665 -5.67 -38.30 7.50
N VAL A 666 -6.68 -38.38 6.65
CA VAL A 666 -7.65 -39.46 6.62
C VAL A 666 -7.55 -40.21 5.29
N LEU A 667 -7.44 -41.54 5.38
CA LEU A 667 -7.55 -42.47 4.26
C LEU A 667 -8.98 -42.99 4.18
N GLN A 668 -9.54 -43.03 2.98
CA GLN A 668 -10.88 -43.54 2.70
C GLN A 668 -10.88 -44.46 1.48
N LYS A 669 -11.75 -45.46 1.48
CA LYS A 669 -12.01 -46.26 0.27
C LYS A 669 -12.63 -45.36 -0.81
N LYS A 670 -12.15 -45.41 -2.05
CA LYS A 670 -12.83 -44.72 -3.16
C LYS A 670 -14.15 -45.43 -3.46
N ILE A 671 -15.25 -44.72 -3.27
CA ILE A 671 -16.58 -45.22 -3.64
C ILE A 671 -16.94 -44.68 -5.03
N SER A 672 -17.17 -45.59 -5.97
CA SER A 672 -17.60 -45.27 -7.34
C SER A 672 -19.08 -44.87 -7.40
N GLY A 673 -19.47 -44.21 -8.49
CA GLY A 673 -20.84 -43.80 -8.75
C GLY A 673 -21.09 -42.31 -8.61
N SER A 674 -22.35 -41.92 -8.74
CA SER A 674 -22.83 -40.54 -8.68
C SER A 674 -22.73 -39.99 -7.25
N GLU A 675 -22.35 -38.73 -7.13
CA GLU A 675 -22.19 -38.04 -5.85
C GLU A 675 -23.35 -37.05 -5.61
N PHE A 676 -23.89 -37.09 -4.40
CA PHE A 676 -25.01 -36.25 -3.98
C PHE A 676 -24.70 -35.63 -2.62
N GLU A 677 -24.92 -34.33 -2.49
CA GLU A 677 -24.97 -33.65 -1.21
C GLU A 677 -26.43 -33.58 -0.75
N VAL A 678 -26.71 -34.04 0.47
CA VAL A 678 -28.05 -34.03 1.05
C VAL A 678 -28.05 -33.29 2.37
N VAL A 679 -28.86 -32.24 2.46
CA VAL A 679 -29.08 -31.51 3.73
C VAL A 679 -30.27 -32.12 4.43
N TRP A 680 -30.08 -32.55 5.67
CA TRP A 680 -31.08 -33.20 6.50
C TRP A 680 -31.27 -32.45 7.82
N ARG A 681 -32.50 -32.42 8.32
CA ARG A 681 -32.84 -31.87 9.64
C ARG A 681 -33.79 -32.78 10.42
N ARG A 682 -33.79 -32.61 11.74
CA ARG A 682 -34.79 -33.13 12.66
C ARG A 682 -35.06 -32.10 13.74
N ASN A 683 -36.34 -31.83 14.02
CA ASN A 683 -36.69 -30.90 15.07
C ASN A 683 -36.34 -31.51 16.44
N PRO A 684 -35.69 -30.75 17.34
CA PRO A 684 -35.37 -31.27 18.66
C PRO A 684 -36.61 -31.74 19.42
N GLY A 685 -36.52 -32.92 20.04
CA GLY A 685 -37.62 -33.53 20.78
C GLY A 685 -38.70 -34.21 19.93
N LEU A 686 -38.62 -34.14 18.60
CA LEU A 686 -39.53 -34.80 17.67
C LEU A 686 -38.79 -35.85 16.84
N ASP A 687 -39.51 -36.87 16.37
CA ASP A 687 -38.98 -37.90 15.47
C ASP A 687 -39.37 -37.65 14.01
N ASP A 688 -39.08 -36.43 13.52
CA ASP A 688 -39.57 -35.89 12.24
C ASP A 688 -38.47 -35.61 11.21
N GLY A 689 -37.47 -36.50 11.14
CA GLY A 689 -36.33 -36.36 10.22
C GLY A 689 -36.77 -36.14 8.76
N ARG A 690 -36.21 -35.12 8.10
CA ARG A 690 -36.56 -34.75 6.72
C ARG A 690 -35.39 -34.21 5.92
N VAL A 691 -35.40 -34.50 4.63
CA VAL A 691 -34.47 -33.92 3.65
C VAL A 691 -34.91 -32.50 3.29
N MET A 692 -34.00 -31.54 3.40
CA MET A 692 -34.22 -30.13 3.06
C MET A 692 -33.78 -29.78 1.63
N ALA A 693 -32.72 -30.42 1.14
CA ALA A 693 -32.18 -30.20 -0.20
C ALA A 693 -31.35 -31.41 -0.64
N ILE A 694 -31.37 -31.71 -1.94
CA ILE A 694 -30.48 -32.68 -2.60
C ILE A 694 -29.78 -31.95 -3.75
N VAL A 695 -28.45 -32.02 -3.79
CA VAL A 695 -27.62 -31.44 -4.85
C VAL A 695 -26.77 -32.55 -5.46
N GLN A 696 -26.93 -32.81 -6.75
CA GLN A 696 -26.10 -33.73 -7.50
C GLN A 696 -24.81 -33.02 -7.96
N LYS A 697 -23.65 -33.63 -7.68
CA LYS A 697 -22.35 -33.16 -8.16
C LYS A 697 -22.02 -33.88 -9.46
N LYS A 698 -22.06 -33.16 -10.59
CA LYS A 698 -21.77 -33.69 -11.93
C LYS A 698 -20.38 -33.31 -12.39
N ASN A 699 -19.73 -34.23 -13.09
CA ASN A 699 -18.47 -33.97 -13.77
C ASN A 699 -18.70 -33.02 -14.96
N VAL A 700 -17.72 -32.17 -15.23
CA VAL A 700 -17.63 -31.39 -16.47
C VAL A 700 -16.73 -32.17 -17.41
N THR A 701 -17.23 -32.46 -18.61
CA THR A 701 -16.53 -33.25 -19.62
C THR A 701 -16.51 -32.51 -20.94
N VAL A 702 -15.41 -32.64 -21.68
CA VAL A 702 -15.35 -32.26 -23.10
C VAL A 702 -15.20 -33.52 -23.93
N MET A 703 -15.80 -33.51 -25.12
CA MET A 703 -15.70 -34.60 -26.09
C MET A 703 -14.65 -34.22 -27.13
N GLY A 704 -13.72 -35.14 -27.43
CA GLY A 704 -12.77 -34.96 -28.50
C GLY A 704 -13.44 -34.96 -29.87
N ASP A 705 -12.94 -34.12 -30.76
CA ASP A 705 -13.32 -34.05 -32.18
C ASP A 705 -12.24 -34.65 -33.09
N GLY A 706 -11.07 -35.02 -32.54
CA GLY A 706 -9.93 -35.54 -33.29
C GLY A 706 -9.06 -34.49 -33.97
N GLU A 707 -9.39 -33.20 -33.85
CA GLU A 707 -8.68 -32.11 -34.53
C GLU A 707 -8.13 -31.08 -33.54
N GLN A 708 -8.93 -30.69 -32.54
CA GLN A 708 -8.60 -29.63 -31.60
C GLN A 708 -7.82 -30.15 -30.38
N THR A 709 -6.99 -29.28 -29.84
CA THR A 709 -6.29 -29.54 -28.58
C THR A 709 -7.26 -29.49 -27.40
N LEU A 710 -6.90 -30.16 -26.29
CA LEU A 710 -7.67 -30.09 -25.05
C LEU A 710 -7.88 -28.65 -24.56
N GLU A 711 -6.89 -27.76 -24.72
CA GLU A 711 -7.06 -26.33 -24.40
C GLU A 711 -8.17 -25.70 -25.24
N GLU A 712 -8.17 -25.92 -26.55
CA GLU A 712 -9.18 -25.36 -27.45
C GLU A 712 -10.58 -25.88 -27.15
N LEU A 713 -10.72 -27.19 -26.90
CA LEU A 713 -11.98 -27.82 -26.51
C LEU A 713 -12.53 -27.22 -25.20
N ILE A 714 -11.68 -26.96 -24.19
CA ILE A 714 -12.07 -26.30 -22.95
C ILE A 714 -12.61 -24.89 -23.21
N TRP A 715 -11.94 -24.12 -24.08
CA TRP A 715 -12.36 -22.75 -24.38
C TRP A 715 -13.60 -22.70 -25.26
N LEU A 716 -13.84 -23.69 -26.12
CA LEU A 716 -14.98 -23.76 -27.02
C LEU A 716 -16.26 -24.24 -26.33
N ASP A 717 -16.15 -25.16 -25.37
CA ASP A 717 -17.29 -25.70 -24.64
C ASP A 717 -18.03 -24.61 -23.83
N ASP A 718 -19.36 -24.61 -23.93
CA ASP A 718 -20.22 -23.58 -23.34
C ASP A 718 -20.25 -23.61 -21.81
N ILE A 719 -19.95 -24.76 -21.21
CA ILE A 719 -19.94 -24.95 -19.75
C ILE A 719 -18.52 -24.79 -19.21
N ALA A 720 -17.53 -25.38 -19.87
CA ALA A 720 -16.15 -25.38 -19.44
C ALA A 720 -15.53 -23.99 -19.53
N VAL A 721 -15.93 -23.16 -20.50
CA VAL A 721 -15.41 -21.80 -20.69
C VAL A 721 -15.54 -20.93 -19.45
N SER A 722 -16.63 -21.04 -18.68
CA SER A 722 -16.85 -20.29 -17.43
C SER A 722 -15.78 -20.54 -16.37
N ARG A 723 -15.09 -21.69 -16.45
CA ARG A 723 -13.98 -22.07 -15.56
C ARG A 723 -12.74 -22.50 -16.35
N GLY A 724 -12.56 -21.99 -17.56
CA GLY A 724 -11.47 -22.38 -18.46
C GLY A 724 -10.08 -22.19 -17.84
N GLU A 725 -9.88 -21.12 -17.05
CA GLU A 725 -8.61 -20.92 -16.32
C GLU A 725 -8.33 -21.99 -15.27
N LEU A 726 -9.36 -22.53 -14.61
CA LEU A 726 -9.20 -23.62 -13.65
C LEU A 726 -8.85 -24.92 -14.38
N PHE A 727 -9.62 -25.27 -15.41
CA PHE A 727 -9.41 -26.50 -16.16
C PHE A 727 -8.07 -26.51 -16.88
N THR A 728 -7.63 -25.38 -17.42
CA THR A 728 -6.28 -25.26 -18.01
C THR A 728 -5.16 -25.43 -16.99
N GLN A 729 -5.38 -25.02 -15.73
CA GLN A 729 -4.42 -25.29 -14.65
C GLN A 729 -4.42 -26.75 -14.23
N CYS A 730 -5.60 -27.38 -14.14
CA CYS A 730 -5.74 -28.80 -13.80
C CYS A 730 -5.07 -29.71 -14.84
N HIS A 731 -5.17 -29.36 -16.12
CA HIS A 731 -4.66 -30.15 -17.24
C HIS A 731 -3.38 -29.58 -17.87
N ALA A 732 -2.62 -28.75 -17.15
CA ALA A 732 -1.51 -27.95 -17.69
C ALA A 732 -0.43 -28.75 -18.46
N ARG A 733 -0.30 -30.06 -18.21
CA ARG A 733 0.64 -30.96 -18.90
C ARG A 733 0.11 -31.50 -20.23
N ASP A 734 -1.21 -31.65 -20.35
CA ASP A 734 -1.88 -32.32 -21.45
C ASP A 734 -2.66 -31.35 -22.35
N LEU A 735 -2.54 -30.05 -22.13
CA LEU A 735 -3.28 -29.02 -22.86
C LEU A 735 -3.14 -29.11 -24.38
N ASN A 736 -1.95 -29.51 -24.86
CA ASN A 736 -1.65 -29.61 -26.30
C ASN A 736 -2.02 -30.97 -26.89
N ARG A 737 -2.57 -31.91 -26.10
CA ARG A 737 -3.01 -33.22 -26.59
C ARG A 737 -4.28 -33.02 -27.44
N ILE A 738 -4.27 -33.57 -28.66
CA ILE A 738 -5.48 -33.72 -29.46
C ILE A 738 -6.25 -34.92 -28.93
N VAL A 739 -7.52 -34.69 -28.56
CA VAL A 739 -8.38 -35.75 -28.00
C VAL A 739 -9.07 -36.48 -29.15
N PRO A 740 -8.92 -37.82 -29.28
CA PRO A 740 -9.58 -38.61 -30.31
C PRO A 740 -11.09 -38.38 -30.38
N ALA A 741 -11.64 -38.43 -31.59
CA ALA A 741 -13.06 -38.24 -31.84
C ALA A 741 -13.92 -39.21 -31.00
N GLY A 742 -14.85 -38.67 -30.20
CA GLY A 742 -15.76 -39.45 -29.35
C GLY A 742 -15.20 -39.87 -27.98
N GLU A 743 -13.92 -39.60 -27.68
CA GLU A 743 -13.35 -39.79 -26.34
C GLU A 743 -13.80 -38.64 -25.41
N PHE A 744 -14.28 -38.97 -24.22
CA PHE A 744 -14.66 -37.99 -23.20
C PHE A 744 -13.53 -37.77 -22.20
N VAL A 745 -13.14 -36.51 -22.00
CA VAL A 745 -12.17 -36.11 -20.98
C VAL A 745 -12.89 -35.41 -19.84
N VAL A 746 -12.73 -35.93 -18.62
CA VAL A 746 -13.25 -35.31 -17.40
C VAL A 746 -12.32 -34.17 -16.99
N LEU A 747 -12.85 -32.95 -16.96
CA LEU A 747 -12.07 -31.75 -16.67
C LEU A 747 -11.87 -31.49 -15.18
N ASN A 748 -12.87 -31.82 -14.36
CA ASN A 748 -12.81 -31.60 -12.91
C ASN A 748 -12.02 -32.69 -12.19
N LEU A 749 -11.22 -32.31 -11.19
CA LEU A 749 -10.36 -33.25 -10.45
C LEU A 749 -11.13 -34.06 -9.40
N SER A 750 -12.23 -33.55 -8.89
CA SER A 750 -13.10 -34.23 -7.93
C SER A 750 -14.54 -33.75 -8.07
N GLY A 751 -15.48 -34.38 -7.36
CA GLY A 751 -16.86 -33.91 -7.29
C GLY A 751 -17.07 -32.62 -6.50
N SER A 752 -16.03 -32.04 -5.90
CA SER A 752 -16.12 -30.73 -5.26
C SER A 752 -16.32 -29.61 -6.28
N TYR A 753 -17.21 -28.65 -5.97
CA TYR A 753 -17.35 -27.43 -6.74
C TYR A 753 -16.01 -26.68 -6.84
N GLY A 754 -15.19 -26.63 -5.79
CA GLY A 754 -13.87 -25.98 -5.83
C GLY A 754 -12.96 -26.50 -6.95
N HIS A 755 -13.13 -27.77 -7.33
CA HIS A 755 -12.34 -28.46 -8.36
C HIS A 755 -13.01 -28.54 -9.73
N GLY A 756 -14.11 -27.82 -9.96
CA GLY A 756 -14.72 -27.71 -11.28
C GLY A 756 -16.05 -28.45 -11.47
N ALA A 757 -16.51 -29.23 -10.48
CA ALA A 757 -17.78 -29.95 -10.60
C ALA A 757 -18.98 -29.00 -10.65
N LEU A 758 -20.03 -29.42 -11.35
CA LEU A 758 -21.33 -28.73 -11.40
C LEU A 758 -22.20 -29.19 -10.23
N CYS A 759 -22.88 -28.25 -9.60
CA CYS A 759 -23.85 -28.51 -8.54
C CYS A 759 -25.26 -28.31 -9.08
N LEU A 760 -26.07 -29.36 -9.12
CA LEU A 760 -27.44 -29.31 -9.65
C LEU A 760 -28.44 -29.70 -8.57
N HIS A 761 -29.40 -28.84 -8.27
CA HIS A 761 -30.47 -29.12 -7.31
C HIS A 761 -31.47 -30.12 -7.89
N ARG A 762 -31.70 -31.21 -7.15
CA ARG A 762 -32.52 -32.37 -7.59
C ARG A 762 -33.61 -32.70 -6.57
N PRO A 763 -34.62 -31.82 -6.40
CA PRO A 763 -35.73 -32.07 -5.47
C PRO A 763 -36.59 -33.26 -5.89
N ASP A 764 -36.57 -33.63 -7.17
CA ASP A 764 -37.26 -34.79 -7.76
C ASP A 764 -36.72 -36.15 -7.27
N LEU A 765 -35.57 -36.16 -6.60
CA LEU A 765 -34.97 -37.36 -6.00
C LEU A 765 -35.42 -37.62 -4.56
N VAL A 766 -36.15 -36.69 -3.94
CA VAL A 766 -36.64 -36.86 -2.57
C VAL A 766 -37.82 -37.84 -2.54
N THR A 767 -37.62 -38.98 -1.89
CA THR A 767 -38.64 -40.00 -1.67
C THR A 767 -38.84 -40.29 -0.18
N PRO A 768 -39.98 -40.87 0.22
CA PRO A 768 -40.20 -41.35 1.58
C PRO A 768 -39.12 -42.37 2.02
N GLU A 769 -38.73 -43.28 1.12
CA GLU A 769 -37.74 -44.33 1.39
C GLU A 769 -36.35 -43.74 1.65
N LEU A 770 -35.91 -42.78 0.83
CA LEU A 770 -34.65 -42.07 1.04
C LEU A 770 -34.67 -41.28 2.35
N THR A 771 -35.79 -40.61 2.64
CA THR A 771 -35.93 -39.81 3.86
C THR A 771 -35.90 -40.68 5.12
N ALA A 772 -36.56 -41.84 5.09
CA ALA A 772 -36.52 -42.82 6.16
C ALA A 772 -35.10 -43.38 6.34
N ALA A 773 -34.46 -43.84 5.26
CA ALA A 773 -33.12 -44.42 5.30
C ALA A 773 -32.06 -43.43 5.85
N LEU A 774 -32.12 -42.16 5.43
CA LEU A 774 -31.25 -41.11 5.97
C LEU A 774 -31.56 -40.76 7.41
N SER A 775 -32.83 -40.71 7.79
CA SER A 775 -33.23 -40.45 9.17
C SER A 775 -32.76 -41.58 10.09
N ASP A 776 -32.88 -42.83 9.67
CA ASP A 776 -32.39 -43.98 10.43
C ASP A 776 -30.87 -43.98 10.55
N PHE A 777 -30.16 -43.60 9.48
CA PHE A 777 -28.70 -43.40 9.53
C PHE A 777 -28.32 -42.28 10.51
N ALA A 778 -28.99 -41.12 10.41
CA ALA A 778 -28.72 -39.96 11.27
C ALA A 778 -29.05 -40.21 12.75
N LYS A 779 -30.13 -40.96 13.04
CA LYS A 779 -30.56 -41.34 14.40
C LYS A 779 -29.52 -42.17 15.15
N ARG A 780 -28.59 -42.82 14.44
CA ARG A 780 -27.48 -43.54 15.07
C ARG A 780 -26.59 -42.65 15.92
N PHE A 781 -26.62 -41.33 15.67
CA PHE A 781 -25.94 -40.33 16.48
C PHE A 781 -26.91 -39.56 17.40
N PRO A 782 -26.90 -39.81 18.72
CA PRO A 782 -27.70 -39.06 19.67
C PRO A 782 -27.36 -37.55 19.63
N GLY A 783 -28.38 -36.70 19.55
CA GLY A 783 -28.19 -35.25 19.50
C GLY A 783 -27.81 -34.69 18.13
N LEU A 784 -27.93 -35.46 17.04
CA LEU A 784 -27.89 -34.89 15.68
C LEU A 784 -29.25 -34.28 15.31
N HIS A 785 -29.27 -32.99 15.01
CA HIS A 785 -30.47 -32.25 14.60
C HIS A 785 -30.35 -31.62 13.22
N PHE A 786 -29.13 -31.35 12.77
CA PHE A 786 -28.86 -30.78 11.46
C PHE A 786 -27.57 -31.36 10.89
N ALA A 787 -27.60 -31.87 9.67
CA ALA A 787 -26.41 -32.44 9.03
C ALA A 787 -26.45 -32.28 7.50
N ARG A 788 -25.27 -32.16 6.91
CA ARG A 788 -25.03 -32.30 5.48
C ARG A 788 -24.34 -33.63 5.24
N PHE A 789 -24.95 -34.51 4.46
CA PHE A 789 -24.39 -35.81 4.10
C PHE A 789 -23.92 -35.80 2.65
N ASP A 790 -22.66 -36.16 2.41
CA ASP A 790 -22.14 -36.37 1.06
C ASP A 790 -22.23 -37.87 0.74
N LEU A 791 -23.15 -38.22 -0.14
CA LEU A 791 -23.56 -39.57 -0.50
C LEU A 791 -22.96 -40.01 -1.84
N ARG A 792 -22.69 -41.30 -1.96
CA ARG A 792 -22.36 -41.98 -3.21
C ARG A 792 -23.33 -43.12 -3.46
N THR A 793 -23.70 -43.28 -4.72
CA THR A 793 -24.62 -44.33 -5.18
C THR A 793 -24.34 -44.68 -6.63
N THR A 794 -24.68 -45.88 -7.06
CA THR A 794 -24.43 -46.33 -8.44
C THR A 794 -25.29 -45.57 -9.45
N ASN A 795 -26.56 -45.30 -9.13
CA ASN A 795 -27.48 -44.55 -9.98
C ASN A 795 -28.58 -43.83 -9.17
N GLU A 796 -29.39 -43.02 -9.86
CA GLU A 796 -30.45 -42.23 -9.22
C GLU A 796 -31.60 -43.08 -8.64
N ALA A 797 -31.89 -44.24 -9.22
CA ALA A 797 -32.95 -45.14 -8.74
C ALA A 797 -32.59 -45.78 -7.40
N GLU A 798 -31.31 -46.14 -7.23
CA GLU A 798 -30.77 -46.67 -5.97
C GLU A 798 -30.84 -45.62 -4.85
N LEU A 799 -30.55 -44.35 -5.17
CA LEU A 799 -30.72 -43.25 -4.22
C LEU A 799 -32.18 -43.12 -3.76
N LYS A 800 -33.12 -43.12 -4.72
CA LYS A 800 -34.56 -43.06 -4.42
C LYS A 800 -35.03 -44.22 -3.56
N ALA A 801 -34.41 -45.40 -3.71
CA ALA A 801 -34.68 -46.58 -2.89
C ALA A 801 -33.96 -46.56 -1.52
N GLY A 802 -33.31 -45.46 -1.14
CA GLY A 802 -32.60 -45.33 0.14
C GLY A 802 -31.27 -46.10 0.21
N ARG A 803 -30.71 -46.53 -0.93
CA ARG A 803 -29.44 -47.25 -1.03
C ARG A 803 -28.30 -46.28 -1.39
N PHE A 804 -27.45 -46.00 -0.41
CA PHE A 804 -26.34 -45.05 -0.53
C PHE A 804 -25.18 -45.41 0.41
N ILE A 805 -24.01 -44.84 0.12
CA ILE A 805 -22.84 -44.83 1.01
C ILE A 805 -22.51 -43.38 1.37
N VAL A 806 -22.46 -43.07 2.65
CA VAL A 806 -22.05 -41.77 3.21
C VAL A 806 -20.54 -41.68 3.19
N THR A 807 -20.00 -40.70 2.49
CA THR A 807 -18.57 -40.45 2.35
C THR A 807 -18.05 -39.33 3.25
N GLU A 808 -18.88 -38.32 3.52
CA GLU A 808 -18.59 -37.24 4.47
C GLU A 808 -19.86 -36.79 5.20
N VAL A 809 -19.68 -36.25 6.40
CA VAL A 809 -20.75 -35.63 7.20
C VAL A 809 -20.28 -34.25 7.64
N GLY A 810 -21.03 -33.22 7.29
CA GLY A 810 -20.89 -31.84 7.80
C GLY A 810 -21.98 -31.54 8.82
N GLY A 811 -21.70 -30.65 9.76
CA GLY A 811 -22.65 -30.25 10.81
C GLY A 811 -23.23 -28.86 10.59
N CYS A 812 -23.25 -28.07 11.67
CA CYS A 812 -23.90 -26.76 11.70
C CYS A 812 -23.27 -25.77 10.71
N CYS A 813 -24.12 -24.95 10.08
CA CYS A 813 -23.73 -23.90 9.12
C CYS A 813 -22.86 -24.37 7.93
N HIS A 814 -22.76 -25.67 7.65
CA HIS A 814 -22.35 -26.15 6.34
C HIS A 814 -23.45 -25.83 5.34
N VAL A 815 -23.30 -24.67 4.70
CA VAL A 815 -24.22 -24.19 3.68
C VAL A 815 -24.20 -25.12 2.48
N SER A 816 -25.38 -25.45 1.97
CA SER A 816 -25.48 -26.30 0.79
C SER A 816 -24.78 -25.69 -0.42
N SER A 817 -24.15 -26.54 -1.23
CA SER A 817 -23.63 -26.15 -2.55
C SER A 817 -24.73 -25.75 -3.54
N LEU A 818 -26.01 -25.82 -3.14
CA LEU A 818 -27.17 -25.32 -3.86
C LEU A 818 -27.05 -23.85 -4.31
N VAL A 819 -26.33 -23.00 -3.57
CA VAL A 819 -26.04 -21.61 -4.00
C VAL A 819 -25.20 -21.51 -5.27
N ARG A 820 -24.54 -22.61 -5.66
CA ARG A 820 -23.74 -22.75 -6.88
C ARG A 820 -24.50 -23.32 -8.06
N ASP A 821 -25.79 -23.64 -7.90
CA ASP A 821 -26.60 -24.13 -9.00
C ASP A 821 -26.99 -22.99 -9.95
N GLY A 822 -26.45 -23.03 -11.18
CA GLY A 822 -26.73 -22.06 -12.23
C GLY A 822 -28.15 -22.13 -12.80
N SER A 823 -28.89 -23.21 -12.56
CA SER A 823 -30.28 -23.36 -13.01
C SER A 823 -31.28 -22.65 -12.09
N LEU A 824 -30.88 -22.31 -10.86
CA LEU A 824 -31.74 -21.64 -9.90
C LEU A 824 -31.59 -20.12 -9.95
N ARG A 825 -32.72 -19.41 -9.80
CA ARG A 825 -32.69 -17.97 -9.52
C ARG A 825 -32.00 -17.73 -8.18
N PHE A 826 -31.16 -16.71 -8.12
CA PHE A 826 -30.43 -16.29 -6.91
C PHE A 826 -31.33 -16.18 -5.67
N SER A 827 -32.52 -15.62 -5.80
CA SER A 827 -33.46 -15.51 -4.66
C SER A 827 -33.92 -16.86 -4.11
N ARG A 828 -34.13 -17.86 -4.97
CA ARG A 828 -34.58 -19.19 -4.59
C ARG A 828 -33.47 -19.97 -3.89
N SER A 829 -32.25 -19.89 -4.41
CA SER A 829 -31.11 -20.59 -3.80
C SER A 829 -30.81 -20.06 -2.39
N TYR A 830 -30.85 -18.75 -2.21
CA TYR A 830 -30.70 -18.15 -0.89
C TYR A 830 -31.88 -18.45 0.03
N ALA A 831 -33.13 -18.40 -0.45
CA ALA A 831 -34.28 -18.77 0.38
C ALA A 831 -34.16 -20.18 0.96
N ALA A 832 -33.68 -21.15 0.16
CA ALA A 832 -33.41 -22.51 0.64
C ALA A 832 -32.30 -22.55 1.70
N VAL A 833 -31.19 -21.85 1.48
CA VAL A 833 -30.11 -21.73 2.47
C VAL A 833 -30.59 -21.04 3.76
N TRP A 834 -31.40 -19.99 3.66
CA TRP A 834 -31.97 -19.32 4.82
C TRP A 834 -32.84 -20.25 5.66
N ALA A 835 -33.64 -21.09 5.02
CA ALA A 835 -34.41 -22.11 5.72
C ALA A 835 -33.51 -23.14 6.42
N GLN A 836 -32.41 -23.55 5.79
CA GLN A 836 -31.40 -24.44 6.40
C GLN A 836 -30.73 -23.80 7.62
N LEU A 837 -30.27 -22.56 7.51
CA LEU A 837 -29.65 -21.82 8.62
C LEU A 837 -30.64 -21.61 9.77
N LYS A 838 -31.88 -21.24 9.47
CA LYS A 838 -32.94 -21.09 10.47
C LYS A 838 -33.15 -22.38 11.25
N ALA A 839 -33.24 -23.52 10.56
CA ALA A 839 -33.40 -24.82 11.20
C ALA A 839 -32.21 -25.19 12.11
N CYS A 840 -30.99 -24.91 11.66
CA CYS A 840 -29.77 -25.09 12.45
C CYS A 840 -29.79 -24.23 13.74
N LEU A 841 -30.15 -22.95 13.62
CA LEU A 841 -30.23 -22.03 14.77
C LEU A 841 -31.38 -22.36 15.73
N GLU A 842 -32.54 -22.80 15.22
CA GLU A 842 -33.66 -23.29 16.04
C GLU A 842 -33.23 -24.51 16.88
N ALA A 843 -32.51 -25.45 16.28
CA ALA A 843 -31.94 -26.58 17.01
C ALA A 843 -30.96 -26.15 18.10
N GLY A 844 -30.08 -25.19 17.76
CA GLY A 844 -29.13 -24.61 18.70
C GLY A 844 -29.77 -23.90 19.89
N ASP A 845 -30.75 -23.03 19.63
CA ASP A 845 -31.49 -22.33 20.69
C ASP A 845 -32.24 -23.30 21.60
N TYR A 846 -32.89 -24.33 21.04
CA TYR A 846 -33.55 -25.38 21.82
C TYR A 846 -32.56 -26.07 22.77
N ASN A 847 -31.43 -26.55 22.26
CA ASN A 847 -30.43 -27.26 23.07
C ASN A 847 -29.88 -26.37 24.20
N LEU A 848 -29.66 -25.10 23.90
CA LEU A 848 -29.21 -24.13 24.89
C LEU A 848 -30.27 -23.79 25.95
N ARG A 849 -31.57 -23.90 25.64
CA ARG A 849 -32.66 -23.83 26.64
C ARG A 849 -32.68 -25.08 27.52
N GLN A 850 -32.28 -26.24 27.00
CA GLN A 850 -32.09 -27.49 27.75
C GLN A 850 -30.79 -27.54 28.56
N LYS A 851 -30.13 -26.38 28.80
CA LYS A 851 -28.89 -26.24 29.57
C LYS A 851 -27.68 -27.03 29.01
N VAL A 852 -27.67 -27.33 27.71
CA VAL A 852 -26.45 -27.77 27.02
C VAL A 852 -25.39 -26.67 27.13
N ARG A 853 -24.14 -27.06 27.37
CA ARG A 853 -23.01 -26.12 27.46
C ARG A 853 -22.83 -25.37 26.13
N PRO A 854 -22.83 -24.03 26.12
CA PRO A 854 -22.58 -23.27 24.91
C PRO A 854 -21.12 -23.40 24.47
N VAL A 855 -20.91 -23.42 23.16
CA VAL A 855 -19.57 -23.35 22.57
C VAL A 855 -19.03 -21.92 22.79
N PRO A 856 -17.84 -21.77 23.38
CA PRO A 856 -17.27 -20.46 23.62
C PRO A 856 -16.72 -19.83 22.34
N LEU A 857 -16.83 -18.50 22.22
CA LEU A 857 -16.46 -17.77 21.00
C LEU A 857 -14.99 -17.96 20.60
N HIS A 858 -14.07 -18.05 21.56
CA HIS A 858 -12.65 -18.25 21.28
C HIS A 858 -12.37 -19.59 20.58
N GLU A 859 -13.16 -20.64 20.88
CA GLU A 859 -13.01 -21.95 20.25
C GLU A 859 -13.46 -21.91 18.79
N ILE A 860 -14.55 -21.19 18.50
CA ILE A 860 -15.03 -20.92 17.13
C ILE A 860 -13.95 -20.15 16.34
N MET A 861 -13.38 -19.09 16.93
CA MET A 861 -12.35 -18.28 16.26
C MET A 861 -11.06 -19.06 16.01
N ALA A 862 -10.62 -19.90 16.97
CA ALA A 862 -9.43 -20.72 16.82
C ALA A 862 -9.56 -21.73 15.66
N ARG A 863 -10.72 -22.38 15.53
CA ARG A 863 -10.99 -23.36 14.47
C ARG A 863 -11.19 -22.72 13.10
N TRP A 864 -11.85 -21.57 13.06
CA TRP A 864 -11.98 -20.79 11.83
C TRP A 864 -10.62 -20.32 11.28
N SER A 865 -9.69 -19.94 12.16
CA SER A 865 -8.30 -19.61 11.80
C SER A 865 -7.56 -20.81 11.21
N GLN A 866 -7.72 -22.00 11.79
CA GLN A 866 -7.11 -23.25 11.27
C GLN A 866 -7.62 -23.62 9.87
N ALA A 867 -8.92 -23.43 9.60
CA ALA A 867 -9.49 -23.69 8.27
C ALA A 867 -9.00 -22.70 7.20
N ARG A 868 -8.86 -21.41 7.53
CA ARG A 868 -8.39 -20.37 6.59
C ARG A 868 -6.94 -20.52 6.14
N GLY A 869 -6.08 -21.09 6.97
CA GLY A 869 -4.65 -21.23 6.68
C GLY A 869 -4.33 -22.14 5.47
N ARG A 870 -5.32 -22.87 4.94
CA ARG A 870 -5.16 -23.90 3.91
C ARG A 870 -5.89 -23.63 2.59
N ALA A 871 -6.63 -22.53 2.46
CA ALA A 871 -7.37 -22.19 1.24
C ALA A 871 -6.46 -21.88 0.02
N ASP A 872 -5.18 -21.62 0.25
CA ASP A 872 -4.24 -21.15 -0.78
C ASP A 872 -3.40 -22.25 -1.44
N GLU A 873 -3.43 -23.49 -0.94
CA GLU A 873 -2.65 -24.60 -1.51
C GLU A 873 -3.46 -25.39 -2.53
N PHE A 874 -3.76 -24.73 -3.67
CA PHE A 874 -4.14 -25.40 -4.91
C PHE A 874 -2.94 -26.20 -5.44
N VAL A 875 -2.76 -27.39 -4.90
CA VAL A 875 -1.95 -28.43 -5.54
C VAL A 875 -2.78 -29.68 -5.50
N VAL A 876 -3.33 -30.08 -6.63
CA VAL A 876 -3.75 -31.45 -6.91
C VAL A 876 -3.11 -31.78 -8.24
N SER A 877 -1.90 -32.31 -8.15
CA SER A 877 -1.27 -33.06 -9.22
C SER A 877 -1.72 -34.51 -9.04
N GLU A 878 -2.17 -35.17 -10.12
CA GLU A 878 -2.35 -36.64 -10.11
C GLU A 878 -1.02 -37.39 -9.88
N GLU A 879 0.11 -36.68 -9.89
CA GLU A 879 1.46 -37.17 -9.58
C GLU A 879 2.13 -36.54 -8.35
#